data_AF-A0A8N1S5K8-F1
#
_entry.id   AF-A0A8N1S5K8-F1
#
_cell.length_a   1.000
_cell.length_b   1.000
_cell.length_c   1.000
_cell.angle_alpha   90.00
_cell.angle_beta   90.00
_cell.angle_gamma   90.00
#
_symmetry.space_group_name_H-M   'P 1'
#
loop_
_entity.id
_entity.type
_entity.pdbx_description
1 polymer ?
#
loop_
_entity_poly.entity_id
_entity_poly.type
_entity_poly.pdbx_seq_one_letter_code
_entity_poly.pdbx_strand_id
1 'polypeptide(L)'
;MCRRNRRLRTGAIKDPHTMKKFVLRVLFTSCVLGLTKADINGLSKPERNYNGVERSYCPANAYVGNQPINRYDSSLRLRQLRSEMVRVAAVQGPALDGYIVTSDDEHQTVNFVSHGRDGPVESETVDPHDMRREFLTGFYGSAGEAVVTINKAVLWTDGRYHVQANHQLDCNWILMKRGEHEVPTITEWLIQEFQNRSEVRIGANPKLISAFTWEAWEVELANSSVRLVAVRNDLVDLIWQVGRPEYNPHAAYPLADKFSGKPWQEKVQSIRLEMEYSSADALVVTALDEIAWLFNIRGYDLPHTPVLRAYAIITHGSLHLYTPRQKILRSVDIHLKIDSCSHANCVKWHNYTDIWYDLKTMSQIWNTVWLPSPYGHAPGASKEIYNSIPPEKRLAKASPIIDLRAEKNKIEVAGMRKSHLRDAMAMCDFLAYMEEQYNLDSEGWDELQVARVANEVRYEQNNNRGIAFPTIAGYGPHAAMPHYEPNNLTNIKIGTTSTLMIDSGGQYLDGTTDVTRTLHFGVPTDEQRKAYTRVLIGSIELSSLIFPSDLTVDQLDAIARRPLWSTGYDYMHETGHGIGHFSSVHEPPIGLSYFGCKNSLTGCSVKLKPGFFLSNEPGYYKENEFGVRLENILEVIPADKLIHKGSRFLKFRDVTLVPYEPKLIDVTMLTPLHRRWLNNYNKRIRKEVGAELKKNLKMRAFY
;
A
#
# COMPACT_ATOMS: atom_id res chain seq x y z
N MET A 1 12.84 -8.30 76.31
CA MET A 1 12.53 -9.12 77.49
C MET A 1 11.50 -10.18 77.10
N CYS A 2 11.86 -11.45 77.28
CA CYS A 2 11.06 -12.68 77.51
C CYS A 2 9.51 -12.59 77.49
N ARG A 3 8.72 -13.59 77.04
CA ARG A 3 8.91 -15.05 77.11
C ARG A 3 7.86 -15.81 76.27
N ARG A 4 8.26 -17.00 75.80
CA ARG A 4 7.48 -18.13 75.25
C ARG A 4 6.21 -18.48 76.07
N ASN A 5 5.18 -19.07 75.43
CA ASN A 5 4.89 -20.53 75.42
C ASN A 5 3.40 -20.87 75.12
N ARG A 6 3.15 -21.78 74.16
CA ARG A 6 2.69 -23.19 74.33
C ARG A 6 1.56 -23.66 73.39
N ARG A 7 1.87 -24.84 72.82
CA ARG A 7 1.08 -26.07 72.63
C ARG A 7 0.39 -26.35 71.29
N LEU A 8 1.04 -27.28 70.58
CA LEU A 8 0.56 -28.23 69.58
C LEU A 8 -0.49 -29.22 70.14
N ARG A 9 -1.45 -29.64 69.30
CA ARG A 9 -1.81 -31.05 69.01
C ARG A 9 -2.90 -31.11 67.90
N THR A 10 -2.54 -31.54 66.69
CA THR A 10 -2.76 -32.87 66.06
C THR A 10 -4.18 -33.10 65.52
N GLY A 11 -4.28 -33.30 64.20
CA GLY A 11 -5.45 -33.86 63.53
C GLY A 11 -5.24 -33.89 62.02
N ALA A 12 -4.78 -35.04 61.50
CA ALA A 12 -4.48 -35.27 60.10
C ALA A 12 -5.69 -35.90 59.39
N ILE A 13 -6.18 -35.30 58.30
CA ILE A 13 -6.85 -35.97 57.18
C ILE A 13 -6.34 -35.32 55.89
N LYS A 14 -5.96 -36.18 54.94
CA LYS A 14 -5.33 -35.89 53.65
C LYS A 14 -6.34 -35.34 52.63
N ASP A 15 -5.94 -34.36 51.84
CA ASP A 15 -6.47 -34.13 50.49
C ASP A 15 -5.26 -33.92 49.52
N PRO A 16 -5.12 -34.65 48.40
CA PRO A 16 -3.85 -34.80 47.67
C PRO A 16 -3.48 -33.63 46.73
N HIS A 17 -4.11 -32.46 46.84
CA HIS A 17 -4.00 -31.43 45.80
C HIS A 17 -3.10 -30.22 46.08
N THR A 18 -2.41 -30.17 47.23
CA THR A 18 -1.66 -28.96 47.63
C THR A 18 -0.16 -29.17 47.87
N MET A 19 0.38 -30.30 47.44
CA MET A 19 1.81 -30.65 47.63
C MET A 19 2.60 -30.80 46.30
N LYS A 20 2.10 -30.22 45.21
CA LYS A 20 2.83 -30.07 43.94
C LYS A 20 3.18 -28.61 43.58
N LYS A 21 2.82 -27.63 44.43
CA LYS A 21 3.06 -26.20 44.16
C LYS A 21 4.17 -25.53 44.96
N PHE A 22 4.85 -26.24 45.88
CA PHE A 22 5.90 -25.63 46.71
C PHE A 22 7.31 -26.20 46.52
N VAL A 23 7.47 -27.37 45.88
CA VAL A 23 8.81 -27.92 45.56
C VAL A 23 9.30 -27.50 44.16
N LEU A 24 8.40 -27.06 43.27
CA LEU A 24 8.79 -26.57 41.94
C LEU A 24 9.29 -25.11 41.94
N ARG A 25 9.12 -24.38 43.06
CA ARG A 25 9.52 -22.96 43.21
C ARG A 25 10.87 -22.76 43.89
N VAL A 26 11.51 -23.82 44.38
CA VAL A 26 12.82 -23.72 45.07
C VAL A 26 13.94 -24.43 44.29
N LEU A 27 13.61 -25.29 43.31
CA LEU A 27 14.61 -25.87 42.39
C LEU A 27 14.83 -25.05 41.10
N PHE A 28 13.97 -24.08 40.78
CA PHE A 28 14.16 -23.19 39.63
C PHE A 28 14.98 -21.93 39.96
N THR A 29 15.21 -21.63 41.23
CA THR A 29 15.95 -20.44 41.69
C THR A 29 17.45 -20.70 41.89
N SER A 30 17.92 -21.94 41.66
CA SER A 30 19.34 -22.29 41.79
C SER A 30 19.99 -22.74 40.47
N CYS A 31 19.23 -22.84 39.38
CA CYS A 31 19.76 -23.06 38.03
C CYS A 31 19.81 -21.79 37.15
N VAL A 32 19.34 -20.64 37.66
CA VAL A 32 19.35 -19.36 36.93
C VAL A 32 20.50 -18.43 37.37
N LEU A 33 21.29 -18.82 38.37
CA LEU A 33 22.46 -18.06 38.85
C LEU A 33 23.82 -18.67 38.45
N GLY A 34 23.83 -19.60 37.48
CA GLY A 34 25.03 -20.29 36.99
C GLY A 34 25.35 -20.11 35.50
N LEU A 35 24.60 -19.27 34.78
CA LEU A 35 24.85 -18.93 33.36
C LEU A 35 24.99 -17.41 33.14
N THR A 36 25.41 -16.68 34.17
CA THR A 36 25.79 -15.27 34.05
C THR A 36 27.31 -15.16 34.10
N LYS A 37 27.98 -15.52 32.98
CA LYS A 37 29.34 -15.12 32.54
C LYS A 37 29.88 -16.07 31.45
N ALA A 38 29.05 -16.37 30.45
CA ALA A 38 29.53 -16.85 29.15
C ALA A 38 29.11 -15.80 28.10
N ASP A 39 30.11 -15.04 27.64
CA ASP A 39 30.14 -14.25 26.40
C ASP A 39 28.87 -13.53 25.92
N ILE A 40 28.35 -12.58 26.72
CA ILE A 40 27.47 -11.51 26.21
C ILE A 40 28.31 -10.31 25.68
N ASN A 41 29.63 -10.34 25.85
CA ASN A 41 30.56 -9.35 25.27
C ASN A 41 31.01 -9.68 23.83
N GLY A 42 30.34 -10.61 23.13
CA GLY A 42 30.75 -11.09 21.81
C GLY A 42 29.71 -11.00 20.69
N LEU A 43 28.49 -10.51 20.95
CA LEU A 43 27.58 -10.11 19.87
C LEU A 43 27.81 -8.62 19.62
N SER A 44 28.75 -8.30 18.73
CA SER A 44 28.84 -6.96 18.17
C SER A 44 27.44 -6.54 17.70
N LYS A 45 27.03 -5.31 17.99
CA LYS A 45 25.86 -4.74 17.29
C LYS A 45 26.12 -4.97 15.79
N PRO A 46 25.15 -5.48 15.01
CA PRO A 46 25.35 -5.71 13.59
C PRO A 46 25.88 -4.41 12.99
N GLU A 47 27.01 -4.50 12.29
CA GLU A 47 27.64 -3.36 11.65
C GLU A 47 26.68 -2.87 10.55
N ARG A 48 26.03 -1.73 10.79
CA ARG A 48 25.06 -1.18 9.84
C ARG A 48 25.81 -0.45 8.74
N ASN A 49 25.34 -0.58 7.50
CA ASN A 49 25.90 0.13 6.36
C ASN A 49 25.32 1.54 6.25
N TYR A 50 25.97 2.52 6.90
CA TYR A 50 25.57 3.93 6.86
C TYR A 50 25.94 4.65 5.56
N ASN A 51 26.71 4.00 4.68
CA ASN A 51 27.13 4.55 3.38
C ASN A 51 26.25 4.08 2.23
N GLY A 52 25.24 3.25 2.51
CA GLY A 52 24.34 2.69 1.51
C GLY A 52 25.00 1.65 0.60
N VAL A 53 24.23 1.15 -0.36
CA VAL A 53 24.72 0.12 -1.29
C VAL A 53 25.78 0.70 -2.23
N GLU A 54 26.81 -0.07 -2.57
CA GLU A 54 27.70 0.30 -3.67
C GLU A 54 26.93 0.32 -4.99
N ARG A 55 27.02 1.45 -5.68
CA ARG A 55 26.29 1.68 -6.93
C ARG A 55 27.26 1.55 -8.08
N SER A 56 27.13 0.46 -8.85
CA SER A 56 28.00 0.14 -10.00
C SER A 56 28.15 1.29 -11.01
N TYR A 57 27.10 2.09 -11.17
CA TYR A 57 27.07 3.27 -12.04
C TYR A 57 27.55 4.56 -11.38
N CYS A 58 28.08 4.52 -10.15
CA CYS A 58 28.65 5.67 -9.43
C CYS A 58 29.97 5.30 -8.74
N PRO A 59 30.99 4.79 -9.45
CA PRO A 59 32.27 4.50 -8.81
C PRO A 59 32.98 5.81 -8.46
N ALA A 60 33.78 5.78 -7.39
CA ALA A 60 34.45 6.96 -6.82
C ALA A 60 35.29 7.78 -7.82
N ASN A 61 35.65 7.20 -8.98
CA ASN A 61 36.48 7.80 -10.02
C ASN A 61 35.83 7.81 -11.43
N ALA A 62 34.52 7.58 -11.58
CA ALA A 62 33.90 7.58 -12.92
C ALA A 62 33.79 8.99 -13.51
N TYR A 63 34.26 9.13 -14.74
CA TYR A 63 33.77 10.15 -15.66
C TYR A 63 32.26 9.94 -15.92
N VAL A 64 31.53 11.04 -16.05
CA VAL A 64 30.07 11.14 -16.25
C VAL A 64 29.52 10.35 -17.46
N GLY A 65 30.39 9.81 -18.33
CA GLY A 65 30.01 9.12 -19.57
C GLY A 65 29.40 7.72 -19.43
N ASN A 66 29.48 7.06 -18.26
CA ASN A 66 28.92 5.71 -18.03
C ASN A 66 27.60 5.73 -17.20
N GLN A 67 26.93 6.88 -17.12
CA GLN A 67 25.66 7.02 -16.39
C GLN A 67 24.48 6.50 -17.24
N PRO A 68 23.51 5.76 -16.65
CA PRO A 68 22.25 5.43 -17.31
C PRO A 68 21.54 6.66 -17.89
N ILE A 69 20.97 6.52 -19.09
CA ILE A 69 20.36 7.61 -19.90
C ILE A 69 19.19 8.32 -19.19
N ASN A 70 18.56 7.66 -18.21
CA ASN A 70 17.38 8.12 -17.49
C ASN A 70 17.68 8.88 -16.17
N ARG A 71 18.93 9.26 -15.90
CA ARG A 71 19.28 9.98 -14.66
C ARG A 71 19.10 11.48 -14.80
N TYR A 72 18.39 12.06 -13.83
CA TYR A 72 18.30 13.52 -13.67
C TYR A 72 19.47 14.05 -12.83
N ASP A 73 20.18 15.08 -13.30
CA ASP A 73 21.19 15.77 -12.50
C ASP A 73 20.54 16.64 -11.42
N SER A 74 20.50 16.11 -10.20
CA SER A 74 19.91 16.74 -9.01
C SER A 74 20.81 17.79 -8.36
N SER A 75 22.04 18.03 -8.87
CA SER A 75 23.04 18.91 -8.25
C SER A 75 22.51 20.33 -8.01
N LEU A 76 21.79 20.91 -8.98
CA LEU A 76 21.22 22.26 -8.82
C LEU A 76 20.08 22.26 -7.79
N ARG A 77 19.17 21.28 -7.86
CA ARG A 77 18.03 21.16 -6.93
C ARG A 77 18.52 21.00 -5.49
N LEU A 78 19.53 20.16 -5.26
CA LEU A 78 20.16 19.99 -3.94
C LEU A 78 20.82 21.27 -3.43
N ARG A 79 21.53 22.02 -4.27
CA ARG A 79 22.12 23.32 -3.87
C ARG A 79 21.04 24.32 -3.48
N GLN A 80 19.96 24.42 -4.24
CA GLN A 80 18.84 25.32 -3.95
C GLN A 80 18.13 24.92 -2.65
N LEU A 81 17.85 23.63 -2.45
CA LEU A 81 17.23 23.15 -1.21
C LEU A 81 18.08 23.47 0.02
N ARG A 82 19.40 23.22 -0.05
CA ARG A 82 20.34 23.57 1.02
C ARG A 82 20.39 25.07 1.30
N SER A 83 20.26 25.91 0.26
CA SER A 83 20.14 27.36 0.43
C SER A 83 18.86 27.72 1.20
N GLU A 84 17.72 27.10 0.87
CA GLU A 84 16.47 27.33 1.59
C GLU A 84 16.53 26.83 3.04
N MET A 85 17.21 25.70 3.32
CA MET A 85 17.45 25.22 4.70
C MET A 85 18.18 26.25 5.57
N VAL A 86 19.11 27.01 4.99
CA VAL A 86 19.78 28.13 5.67
C VAL A 86 18.86 29.35 5.75
N ARG A 87 18.11 29.66 4.68
CA ARG A 87 17.22 30.82 4.61
C ARG A 87 16.04 30.77 5.57
N VAL A 88 15.57 29.57 5.94
CA VAL A 88 14.59 29.35 7.02
C VAL A 88 14.99 30.10 8.30
N ALA A 89 16.31 30.33 8.50
CA ALA A 89 16.78 31.07 9.66
C ALA A 89 16.26 32.51 9.75
N ALA A 90 15.95 33.14 8.61
CA ALA A 90 15.43 34.49 8.56
C ALA A 90 13.94 34.58 8.92
N VAL A 91 13.21 33.46 8.95
CA VAL A 91 11.73 33.43 9.04
C VAL A 91 11.21 32.58 10.21
N GLN A 92 11.89 31.49 10.58
CA GLN A 92 11.34 30.48 11.52
C GLN A 92 12.33 29.99 12.60
N GLY A 93 13.49 30.65 12.80
CA GLY A 93 14.42 30.34 13.90
C GLY A 93 15.86 30.15 13.44
N PRO A 94 16.67 29.26 14.04
CA PRO A 94 17.98 28.87 13.50
C PRO A 94 17.87 28.04 12.21
N ALA A 95 18.96 28.01 11.43
CA ALA A 95 19.08 27.20 10.22
C ALA A 95 18.85 25.70 10.47
N LEU A 96 18.46 24.98 9.43
CA LEU A 96 18.27 23.52 9.47
C LEU A 96 19.55 22.80 9.07
N ASP A 97 19.86 21.70 9.74
CA ASP A 97 20.99 20.81 9.44
C ASP A 97 20.64 19.72 8.44
N GLY A 98 19.34 19.38 8.37
CA GLY A 98 18.78 18.45 7.40
C GLY A 98 17.31 18.74 7.11
N TYR A 99 16.81 18.18 6.01
CA TYR A 99 15.42 18.23 5.60
C TYR A 99 14.94 16.87 5.10
N ILE A 100 13.78 16.43 5.57
CA ILE A 100 13.13 15.17 5.16
C ILE A 100 12.07 15.49 4.10
N VAL A 101 12.08 14.73 3.00
CA VAL A 101 11.10 14.79 1.91
C VAL A 101 10.51 13.39 1.72
N THR A 102 9.22 13.25 1.99
CA THR A 102 8.45 12.01 1.81
C THR A 102 7.81 11.95 0.42
N SER A 103 7.28 10.78 0.07
CA SER A 103 6.46 10.60 -1.15
C SER A 103 4.99 10.97 -0.96
N ASP A 104 4.58 11.22 0.29
CA ASP A 104 3.20 11.46 0.68
C ASP A 104 2.68 12.86 0.29
N ASP A 105 1.35 12.94 0.18
CA ASP A 105 0.60 14.19 0.14
C ASP A 105 -0.04 14.50 1.52
N GLU A 106 -0.84 15.55 1.56
CA GLU A 106 -1.53 15.97 2.79
C GLU A 106 -2.73 15.11 3.20
N HIS A 107 -3.09 14.13 2.36
CA HIS A 107 -4.14 13.14 2.62
C HIS A 107 -3.60 11.76 2.94
N GLN A 108 -2.28 11.57 2.88
CA GLN A 108 -1.58 10.32 3.11
C GLN A 108 -2.05 9.27 2.10
N THR A 109 -2.17 9.70 0.83
CA THR A 109 -2.60 8.89 -0.32
C THR A 109 -1.66 7.70 -0.57
N VAL A 110 -0.38 7.84 -0.23
CA VAL A 110 0.56 6.72 -0.33
C VAL A 110 0.34 5.80 0.87
N ASN A 111 -0.06 4.56 0.59
CA ASN A 111 -0.23 3.55 1.61
C ASN A 111 1.06 3.33 2.40
N PHE A 112 0.88 3.14 3.70
CA PHE A 112 1.88 3.13 4.75
C PHE A 112 3.16 2.38 4.38
N VAL A 113 4.27 3.11 4.17
CA VAL A 113 5.60 2.49 4.27
C VAL A 113 5.95 2.42 5.75
N SER A 114 5.99 1.21 6.30
CA SER A 114 6.42 1.04 7.69
C SER A 114 7.85 1.55 7.85
N HIS A 115 8.08 2.33 8.90
CA HIS A 115 9.34 3.04 9.16
C HIS A 115 10.42 2.13 9.77
N GLY A 116 10.18 0.82 9.82
CA GLY A 116 11.08 -0.21 10.33
C GLY A 116 11.68 -1.13 9.24
N ARG A 117 12.09 -2.33 9.66
CA ARG A 117 12.54 -3.44 8.78
C ARG A 117 11.37 -4.21 8.15
N ASP A 118 10.18 -3.63 8.15
CA ASP A 118 9.02 -4.30 7.56
C ASP A 118 9.07 -4.12 6.05
N GLY A 119 8.73 -5.18 5.33
CA GLY A 119 8.80 -5.20 3.87
C GLY A 119 7.79 -4.24 3.20
N PRO A 120 7.90 -4.11 1.87
CA PRO A 120 7.09 -3.20 1.06
C PRO A 120 5.58 -3.35 1.24
N VAL A 121 4.87 -2.24 1.07
CA VAL A 121 3.41 -2.14 1.06
C VAL A 121 2.95 -1.54 -0.25
N GLU A 122 1.93 -2.12 -0.87
CA GLU A 122 1.39 -1.59 -2.13
C GLU A 122 0.73 -0.22 -1.97
N SER A 123 1.11 0.73 -2.83
CA SER A 123 0.78 2.14 -2.64
C SER A 123 0.35 2.84 -3.92
N GLU A 124 -0.61 3.77 -3.77
CA GLU A 124 -1.09 4.61 -4.85
C GLU A 124 -0.11 5.71 -5.23
N THR A 125 -0.32 6.28 -6.42
CA THR A 125 0.41 7.44 -6.91
C THR A 125 -0.29 8.72 -6.46
N VAL A 126 0.49 9.66 -5.90
CA VAL A 126 0.01 11.02 -5.59
C VAL A 126 -0.25 11.83 -6.85
N ASP A 127 -0.94 12.98 -6.73
CA ASP A 127 -1.06 13.93 -7.84
C ASP A 127 0.36 14.39 -8.30
N PRO A 128 0.62 14.52 -9.62
CA PRO A 128 1.90 15.03 -10.13
C PRO A 128 2.39 16.34 -9.51
N HIS A 129 1.49 17.22 -9.06
CA HIS A 129 1.80 18.45 -8.32
C HIS A 129 2.53 18.16 -6.99
N ASP A 130 2.24 17.02 -6.38
CA ASP A 130 2.72 16.61 -5.05
C ASP A 130 3.90 15.64 -5.09
N MET A 131 4.39 15.27 -6.29
CA MET A 131 5.58 14.41 -6.51
C MET A 131 6.91 15.10 -6.17
N ARG A 132 7.02 15.72 -4.99
CA ARG A 132 8.17 16.50 -4.50
C ARG A 132 9.45 15.67 -4.45
N ARG A 133 9.35 14.41 -4.00
CA ARG A 133 10.52 13.51 -3.95
C ARG A 133 11.03 13.21 -5.34
N GLU A 134 10.16 12.91 -6.30
CA GLU A 134 10.57 12.68 -7.69
C GLU A 134 11.19 13.94 -8.30
N PHE A 135 10.59 15.11 -8.11
CA PHE A 135 11.22 16.36 -8.50
C PHE A 135 12.59 16.50 -7.84
N LEU A 136 12.75 16.23 -6.56
CA LEU A 136 14.04 16.43 -5.90
C LEU A 136 15.12 15.44 -6.39
N THR A 137 14.77 14.17 -6.58
CA THR A 137 15.74 13.07 -6.74
C THR A 137 15.84 12.51 -8.15
N GLY A 138 14.82 12.70 -8.99
CA GLY A 138 14.66 12.03 -10.28
C GLY A 138 14.15 10.58 -10.18
N PHE A 139 13.96 10.05 -8.96
CA PHE A 139 13.39 8.72 -8.75
C PHE A 139 11.86 8.79 -8.69
N TYR A 140 11.17 8.03 -9.54
CA TYR A 140 9.72 8.08 -9.73
C TYR A 140 8.96 6.85 -9.17
N GLY A 141 9.59 5.96 -8.40
CA GLY A 141 8.88 4.84 -7.76
C GLY A 141 7.83 5.34 -6.76
N SER A 142 6.73 4.64 -6.48
CA SER A 142 5.68 5.19 -5.62
C SER A 142 6.10 5.32 -4.13
N ALA A 143 7.12 4.57 -3.69
CA ALA A 143 7.55 4.56 -2.29
C ALA A 143 9.02 4.99 -2.10
N GLY A 144 9.25 5.86 -1.12
CA GLY A 144 10.58 6.22 -0.65
C GLY A 144 10.65 7.56 0.08
N GLU A 145 11.71 7.76 0.85
CA GLU A 145 11.94 8.95 1.65
C GLU A 145 13.36 9.44 1.44
N ALA A 146 13.47 10.74 1.16
CA ALA A 146 14.73 11.43 0.96
C ALA A 146 15.11 12.25 2.19
N VAL A 147 16.38 12.20 2.57
CA VAL A 147 16.98 13.06 3.59
C VAL A 147 18.11 13.83 2.95
N VAL A 148 18.04 15.15 3.01
CA VAL A 148 19.10 16.05 2.53
C VAL A 148 19.70 16.76 3.72
N THR A 149 21.00 16.58 3.94
CA THR A 149 21.78 17.38 4.88
C THR A 149 22.57 18.45 4.13
N ILE A 150 23.27 19.31 4.86
CA ILE A 150 24.19 20.30 4.26
C ILE A 150 25.21 19.63 3.32
N ASN A 151 25.63 18.39 3.60
CA ASN A 151 26.71 17.73 2.88
C ASN A 151 26.29 16.45 2.13
N LYS A 152 25.20 15.78 2.53
CA LYS A 152 24.78 14.49 1.98
C LYS A 152 23.34 14.52 1.47
N ALA A 153 23.01 13.59 0.57
CA ALA A 153 21.65 13.30 0.15
C ALA A 153 21.47 11.78 0.16
N VAL A 154 20.42 11.30 0.82
CA VAL A 154 20.19 9.87 1.06
C VAL A 154 18.74 9.54 0.74
N LEU A 155 18.49 8.42 0.06
CA LEU A 155 17.15 7.95 -0.25
C LEU A 155 16.96 6.52 0.23
N TRP A 156 15.89 6.29 0.98
CA TRP A 156 15.39 4.96 1.33
C TRP A 156 14.27 4.55 0.38
N THR A 157 14.28 3.31 -0.07
CA THR A 157 13.15 2.68 -0.77
C THR A 157 13.16 1.16 -0.55
N ASP A 158 12.03 0.52 -0.79
CA ASP A 158 11.81 -0.91 -0.54
C ASP A 158 12.16 -1.79 -1.75
N GLY A 159 12.05 -3.11 -1.56
CA GLY A 159 12.49 -4.14 -2.50
C GLY A 159 11.88 -4.05 -3.90
N ARG A 160 10.70 -3.43 -4.06
CA ARG A 160 10.07 -3.23 -5.37
C ARG A 160 10.88 -2.27 -6.25
N TYR A 161 11.64 -1.39 -5.62
CA TYR A 161 12.28 -0.24 -6.24
C TYR A 161 13.80 -0.21 -6.11
N HIS A 162 14.43 -1.21 -5.49
CA HIS A 162 15.90 -1.23 -5.32
C HIS A 162 16.66 -1.09 -6.65
N VAL A 163 16.27 -1.88 -7.65
CA VAL A 163 16.87 -1.83 -9.01
C VAL A 163 16.54 -0.50 -9.68
N GLN A 164 15.28 -0.06 -9.61
CA GLN A 164 14.81 1.18 -10.20
C GLN A 164 15.57 2.40 -9.66
N ALA A 165 15.65 2.54 -8.33
CA ALA A 165 16.34 3.64 -7.67
C ALA A 165 17.83 3.63 -7.98
N ASN A 166 18.45 2.44 -8.06
CA ASN A 166 19.83 2.35 -8.48
C ASN A 166 20.02 2.89 -9.90
N HIS A 167 19.10 2.66 -10.83
CA HIS A 167 19.17 3.20 -12.19
C HIS A 167 18.88 4.70 -12.27
N GLN A 168 17.92 5.23 -11.49
CA GLN A 168 17.40 6.59 -11.67
C GLN A 168 18.14 7.68 -10.89
N LEU A 169 18.68 7.37 -9.71
CA LEU A 169 19.37 8.37 -8.90
C LEU A 169 20.72 8.76 -9.52
N ASP A 170 21.10 10.03 -9.48
CA ASP A 170 22.48 10.44 -9.82
C ASP A 170 23.47 10.08 -8.68
N CYS A 171 24.74 10.43 -8.85
CA CYS A 171 25.79 10.11 -7.87
C CYS A 171 25.85 11.05 -6.66
N ASN A 172 24.96 12.04 -6.56
CA ASN A 172 24.80 12.82 -5.34
C ASN A 172 24.07 12.03 -4.24
N TRP A 173 23.33 10.98 -4.61
CA TRP A 173 22.48 10.21 -3.70
C TRP A 173 23.11 8.91 -3.22
N ILE A 174 23.08 8.72 -1.91
CA ILE A 174 23.28 7.44 -1.25
C ILE A 174 21.95 6.66 -1.26
N LEU A 175 21.97 5.44 -1.80
CA LEU A 175 20.79 4.58 -1.85
C LEU A 175 20.79 3.61 -0.66
N MET A 176 19.70 3.62 0.10
CA MET A 176 19.44 2.74 1.22
C MET A 176 18.34 1.74 0.86
N LYS A 177 18.72 0.48 0.70
CA LYS A 177 17.83 -0.63 0.32
C LYS A 177 17.02 -1.13 1.53
N ARG A 178 15.91 -0.45 1.87
CA ARG A 178 15.04 -0.81 3.01
C ARG A 178 14.62 -2.27 2.91
N GLY A 179 14.61 -2.96 4.05
CA GLY A 179 14.28 -4.39 4.16
C GLY A 179 15.51 -5.30 4.23
N GLU A 180 16.69 -4.84 3.79
CA GLU A 180 17.95 -5.58 3.94
C GLU A 180 18.49 -5.49 5.39
N HIS A 181 19.19 -6.54 5.84
CA HIS A 181 19.55 -6.71 7.26
C HIS A 181 20.45 -5.59 7.82
N GLU A 182 21.34 -5.05 6.99
CA GLU A 182 22.40 -4.10 7.40
C GLU A 182 22.01 -2.64 7.18
N VAL A 183 20.83 -2.36 6.62
CA VAL A 183 20.42 -0.99 6.29
C VAL A 183 19.85 -0.29 7.54
N PRO A 184 20.37 0.90 7.92
CA PRO A 184 19.83 1.66 9.04
C PRO A 184 18.47 2.30 8.67
N THR A 185 17.63 2.51 9.67
CA THR A 185 16.46 3.40 9.58
C THR A 185 16.91 4.86 9.40
N ILE A 186 15.98 5.74 9.04
CA ILE A 186 16.24 7.18 8.89
C ILE A 186 16.78 7.78 10.20
N THR A 187 16.18 7.42 11.33
CA THR A 187 16.58 7.92 12.65
C THR A 187 17.93 7.37 13.10
N GLU A 188 18.19 6.07 12.92
CA GLU A 188 19.51 5.48 13.15
C GLU A 188 20.60 6.18 12.32
N TRP A 189 20.32 6.49 11.05
CA TRP A 189 21.26 7.19 10.16
C TRP A 189 21.49 8.63 10.61
N LEU A 190 20.45 9.38 10.97
CA LEU A 190 20.57 10.76 11.47
C LEU A 190 21.38 10.83 12.77
N ILE A 191 21.15 9.90 13.69
CA ILE A 191 21.90 9.82 14.96
C ILE A 191 23.39 9.58 14.67
N GLN A 192 23.70 8.65 13.77
CA GLN A 192 25.08 8.35 13.41
C GLN A 192 25.78 9.51 12.68
N GLU A 193 25.09 10.14 11.71
CA GLU A 193 25.63 11.24 10.92
C GLU A 193 26.01 12.44 11.80
N PHE A 194 25.22 12.71 12.85
CA PHE A 194 25.42 13.86 13.71
C PHE A 194 25.88 13.54 15.13
N GLN A 195 26.45 12.36 15.37
CA GLN A 195 26.89 11.89 16.70
C GLN A 195 27.85 12.86 17.42
N ASN A 196 28.60 13.69 16.68
CA ASN A 196 29.57 14.65 17.23
C ASN A 196 29.02 16.08 17.40
N ARG A 197 27.72 16.30 17.19
CA ARG A 197 27.06 17.62 17.32
C ARG A 197 26.16 17.65 18.54
N SER A 198 26.11 18.81 19.21
CA SER A 198 25.33 19.03 20.43
C SER A 198 23.86 19.38 20.17
N GLU A 199 23.56 20.09 19.08
CA GLU A 199 22.20 20.46 18.69
C GLU A 199 22.08 20.37 17.17
N VAL A 200 21.08 19.61 16.71
CA VAL A 200 20.86 19.32 15.29
C VAL A 200 19.37 19.45 14.99
N ARG A 201 19.04 20.26 13.98
CA ARG A 201 17.66 20.57 13.58
C ARG A 201 17.33 19.93 12.23
N ILE A 202 16.41 18.98 12.23
CA ILE A 202 15.95 18.30 11.02
C ILE A 202 14.54 18.78 10.68
N GLY A 203 14.41 19.55 9.60
CA GLY A 203 13.13 20.08 9.17
C GLY A 203 12.31 19.04 8.41
N ALA A 204 10.99 19.09 8.56
CA ALA A 204 10.06 18.32 7.76
C ALA A 204 8.68 18.99 7.74
N ASN A 205 7.90 18.76 6.69
CA ASN A 205 6.57 19.36 6.56
C ASN A 205 5.51 18.51 7.30
N PRO A 206 4.88 19.00 8.37
CA PRO A 206 3.93 18.22 9.16
C PRO A 206 2.63 17.89 8.40
N LYS A 207 2.37 18.54 7.26
CA LYS A 207 1.22 18.20 6.42
C LYS A 207 1.46 16.91 5.63
N LEU A 208 2.70 16.60 5.29
CA LEU A 208 3.07 15.51 4.37
C LEU A 208 3.58 14.26 5.11
N ILE A 209 3.42 14.21 6.43
CA ILE A 209 3.88 13.09 7.26
C ILE A 209 2.74 12.73 8.20
N SER A 210 2.42 11.43 8.30
CA SER A 210 1.41 10.95 9.25
C SER A 210 1.81 11.31 10.69
N ALA A 211 0.81 11.55 11.55
CA ALA A 211 1.08 11.89 12.94
C ALA A 211 1.89 10.80 13.67
N PHE A 212 1.61 9.53 13.34
CA PHE A 212 2.24 8.37 13.97
C PHE A 212 3.69 8.15 13.51
N THR A 213 3.96 8.37 12.23
CA THR A 213 5.34 8.40 11.72
C THR A 213 6.16 9.47 12.42
N TRP A 214 5.62 10.69 12.49
CA TRP A 214 6.30 11.80 13.15
C TRP A 214 6.60 11.49 14.62
N GLU A 215 5.61 10.97 15.34
CA GLU A 215 5.75 10.62 16.76
C GLU A 215 6.73 9.47 16.97
N ALA A 216 6.75 8.46 16.09
CA ALA A 216 7.74 7.39 16.13
C ALA A 216 9.16 7.95 15.98
N TRP A 217 9.40 8.84 15.02
CA TRP A 217 10.69 9.50 14.87
C TRP A 217 11.07 10.37 16.07
N GLU A 218 10.12 11.13 16.65
CA GLU A 218 10.37 11.92 17.86
C GLU A 218 10.82 11.02 19.03
N VAL A 219 10.18 9.86 19.21
CA VAL A 219 10.53 8.89 20.25
C VAL A 219 11.92 8.30 20.00
N GLU A 220 12.22 7.87 18.78
CA GLU A 220 13.51 7.30 18.40
C GLU A 220 14.67 8.29 18.55
N LEU A 221 14.43 9.59 18.29
CA LEU A 221 15.43 10.65 18.37
C LEU A 221 15.57 11.28 19.77
N ALA A 222 14.67 10.98 20.71
CA ALA A 222 14.55 11.67 22.00
C ALA A 222 15.87 11.73 22.80
N ASN A 223 16.66 10.66 22.78
CA ASN A 223 17.93 10.54 23.52
C ASN A 223 19.17 10.98 22.71
N SER A 224 19.00 11.58 21.54
CA SER A 224 20.08 12.09 20.69
C SER A 224 20.17 13.63 20.73
N SER A 225 21.09 14.22 19.97
CA SER A 225 21.15 15.67 19.72
C SER A 225 20.23 16.14 18.59
N VAL A 226 19.56 15.21 17.91
CA VAL A 226 18.73 15.47 16.73
C VAL A 226 17.29 15.77 17.14
N ARG A 227 16.73 16.87 16.62
CA ARG A 227 15.35 17.29 16.87
C ARG A 227 14.62 17.55 15.56
N LEU A 228 13.40 17.05 15.46
CA LEU A 228 12.49 17.36 14.36
C LEU A 228 11.93 18.78 14.51
N VAL A 229 11.83 19.50 13.40
CA VAL A 229 11.31 20.86 13.32
C VAL A 229 10.20 20.92 12.27
N ALA A 230 9.00 21.35 12.68
CA ALA A 230 7.86 21.50 11.79
C ALA A 230 8.02 22.72 10.87
N VAL A 231 8.23 22.47 9.57
CA VAL A 231 8.40 23.50 8.53
C VAL A 231 7.17 23.50 7.63
N ARG A 232 6.24 24.44 7.84
CA ARG A 232 4.92 24.46 7.18
C ARG A 232 4.93 24.90 5.72
N ASN A 233 5.93 25.68 5.33
CA ASN A 233 6.15 26.03 3.92
C ASN A 233 7.16 25.05 3.37
N ASP A 234 6.73 24.16 2.49
CA ASP A 234 7.59 23.10 1.96
C ASP A 234 8.80 23.68 1.22
N LEU A 235 10.00 23.24 1.57
CA LEU A 235 11.21 23.79 0.96
C LEU A 235 11.40 23.32 -0.49
N VAL A 236 10.82 22.17 -0.87
CA VAL A 236 10.84 21.70 -2.26
C VAL A 236 9.94 22.59 -3.11
N ASP A 237 8.78 22.99 -2.59
CA ASP A 237 7.85 23.90 -3.30
C ASP A 237 8.53 25.24 -3.62
N LEU A 238 9.38 25.75 -2.73
CA LEU A 238 10.11 27.01 -2.93
C LEU A 238 11.13 26.93 -4.08
N ILE A 239 11.66 25.75 -4.38
CA ILE A 239 12.64 25.54 -5.47
C ILE A 239 12.00 24.99 -6.74
N TRP A 240 10.78 24.43 -6.66
CA TRP A 240 10.00 23.94 -7.79
C TRP A 240 9.10 25.02 -8.39
N GLN A 241 9.71 26.13 -8.80
CA GLN A 241 8.99 27.30 -9.32
C GLN A 241 8.67 27.21 -10.82
N VAL A 242 9.38 26.35 -11.56
CA VAL A 242 9.21 26.16 -13.01
C VAL A 242 8.84 24.71 -13.30
N GLY A 243 7.81 24.52 -14.12
CA GLY A 243 7.39 23.19 -14.59
C GLY A 243 6.71 22.33 -13.52
N ARG A 244 6.24 22.91 -12.41
CA ARG A 244 5.38 22.20 -11.47
C ARG A 244 3.99 22.01 -12.10
N PRO A 245 3.47 20.77 -12.18
CA PRO A 245 2.13 20.53 -12.71
C PRO A 245 1.06 21.27 -11.90
N GLU A 246 0.05 21.80 -12.57
CA GLU A 246 -1.16 22.28 -11.89
C GLU A 246 -2.04 21.10 -11.47
N TYR A 247 -2.76 21.26 -10.36
CA TYR A 247 -3.78 20.27 -9.99
C TYR A 247 -4.80 20.13 -11.11
N ASN A 248 -5.32 18.90 -11.28
CA ASN A 248 -6.35 18.62 -12.27
C ASN A 248 -7.55 19.59 -12.07
N PRO A 249 -8.08 20.27 -13.12
CA PRO A 249 -9.20 21.20 -12.95
C PRO A 249 -10.59 20.53 -13.01
N HIS A 250 -10.69 19.27 -13.42
CA HIS A 250 -11.98 18.61 -13.67
C HIS A 250 -12.84 18.50 -12.40
N ALA A 251 -14.13 18.75 -12.55
CA ALA A 251 -15.07 18.72 -11.44
C ALA A 251 -15.47 17.30 -11.02
N ALA A 252 -15.87 17.18 -9.75
CA ALA A 252 -16.44 15.96 -9.22
C ALA A 252 -17.85 15.70 -9.75
N TYR A 253 -18.30 14.45 -9.61
CA TYR A 253 -19.64 14.01 -10.00
C TYR A 253 -20.19 12.98 -9.01
N PRO A 254 -21.53 12.88 -8.86
CA PRO A 254 -22.15 11.87 -8.01
C PRO A 254 -22.10 10.48 -8.64
N LEU A 255 -21.85 9.47 -7.82
CA LEU A 255 -22.01 8.06 -8.16
C LEU A 255 -23.45 7.63 -7.81
N ALA A 256 -24.17 7.12 -8.81
CA ALA A 256 -25.57 6.72 -8.64
C ALA A 256 -25.72 5.48 -7.72
N ASP A 257 -26.81 5.42 -6.97
CA ASP A 257 -27.10 4.35 -6.01
C ASP A 257 -27.24 2.95 -6.64
N LYS A 258 -27.52 2.89 -7.96
CA LYS A 258 -27.48 1.62 -8.71
C LYS A 258 -26.09 0.96 -8.74
N PHE A 259 -25.03 1.74 -8.47
CA PHE A 259 -23.65 1.28 -8.37
C PHE A 259 -23.19 1.16 -6.92
N SER A 260 -23.44 2.18 -6.08
CA SER A 260 -23.01 2.17 -4.68
C SER A 260 -23.89 1.31 -3.76
N GLY A 261 -25.10 0.97 -4.19
CA GLY A 261 -26.05 0.12 -3.46
C GLY A 261 -26.78 0.78 -2.29
N LYS A 262 -26.32 1.94 -1.81
CA LYS A 262 -26.93 2.72 -0.74
C LYS A 262 -26.70 4.22 -0.94
N PRO A 263 -27.68 5.07 -0.60
CA PRO A 263 -27.51 6.52 -0.61
C PRO A 263 -26.50 6.96 0.46
N TRP A 264 -25.83 8.09 0.23
CA TRP A 264 -24.78 8.60 1.13
C TRP A 264 -25.29 8.93 2.54
N GLN A 265 -26.57 9.29 2.67
CA GLN A 265 -27.20 9.60 3.95
C GLN A 265 -27.24 8.38 4.88
N GLU A 266 -27.47 7.18 4.34
CA GLU A 266 -27.43 5.94 5.13
C GLU A 266 -26.00 5.66 5.63
N LYS A 267 -24.98 5.94 4.81
CA LYS A 267 -23.57 5.81 5.20
C LYS A 267 -23.24 6.76 6.35
N VAL A 268 -23.62 8.03 6.24
CA VAL A 268 -23.44 9.02 7.32
C VAL A 268 -24.16 8.59 8.60
N GLN A 269 -25.34 7.99 8.50
CA GLN A 269 -26.05 7.46 9.67
C GLN A 269 -25.24 6.34 10.36
N SER A 270 -24.69 5.40 9.60
CA SER A 270 -23.80 4.37 10.15
C SER A 270 -22.58 4.98 10.84
N ILE A 271 -21.97 6.02 10.28
CA ILE A 271 -20.84 6.72 10.91
C ILE A 271 -21.25 7.40 12.21
N ARG A 272 -22.41 8.06 12.25
CA ARG A 272 -22.91 8.70 13.49
C ARG A 272 -23.18 7.69 14.60
N LEU A 273 -23.60 6.47 14.28
CA LEU A 273 -23.74 5.38 15.26
C LEU A 273 -22.38 4.94 15.82
N GLU A 274 -21.36 4.81 14.98
CA GLU A 274 -19.99 4.51 15.42
C GLU A 274 -19.40 5.62 16.30
N MET A 275 -19.71 6.89 15.98
CA MET A 275 -19.35 8.04 16.80
C MET A 275 -20.03 7.99 18.17
N GLU A 276 -21.32 7.69 18.23
CA GLU A 276 -22.07 7.54 19.48
C GLU A 276 -21.48 6.41 20.34
N TYR A 277 -21.21 5.24 19.74
CA TYR A 277 -20.56 4.12 20.45
C TYR A 277 -19.17 4.48 20.99
N SER A 278 -18.43 5.33 20.27
CA SER A 278 -17.08 5.77 20.66
C SER A 278 -17.07 7.04 21.50
N SER A 279 -18.25 7.59 21.86
CA SER A 279 -18.40 8.88 22.56
C SER A 279 -17.65 10.04 21.89
N ALA A 280 -17.63 10.09 20.55
CA ALA A 280 -16.95 11.12 19.77
C ALA A 280 -17.92 12.21 19.31
N ASP A 281 -17.62 13.48 19.63
CA ASP A 281 -18.45 14.62 19.23
C ASP A 281 -18.30 14.95 17.73
N ALA A 282 -17.10 14.69 17.20
CA ALA A 282 -16.74 14.91 15.81
C ALA A 282 -15.80 13.83 15.28
N LEU A 283 -15.91 13.52 13.99
CA LEU A 283 -14.98 12.70 13.22
C LEU A 283 -14.36 13.54 12.10
N VAL A 284 -13.04 13.54 12.03
CA VAL A 284 -12.28 14.13 10.91
C VAL A 284 -11.96 13.02 9.91
N VAL A 285 -12.23 13.27 8.62
CA VAL A 285 -11.91 12.35 7.53
C VAL A 285 -10.94 13.04 6.58
N THR A 286 -9.77 12.43 6.38
CA THR A 286 -8.67 12.98 5.58
C THR A 286 -8.38 12.18 4.32
N ALA A 287 -8.61 10.86 4.33
CA ALA A 287 -8.36 10.00 3.18
C ALA A 287 -9.38 10.27 2.05
N LEU A 288 -8.89 10.46 0.84
CA LEU A 288 -9.70 10.91 -0.30
C LEU A 288 -10.72 9.86 -0.75
N ASP A 289 -10.33 8.59 -0.69
CA ASP A 289 -11.16 7.44 -1.05
C ASP A 289 -12.28 7.19 -0.01
N GLU A 290 -12.04 7.49 1.27
CA GLU A 290 -13.07 7.48 2.32
C GLU A 290 -14.12 8.56 2.08
N ILE A 291 -13.69 9.78 1.74
CA ILE A 291 -14.59 10.90 1.43
C ILE A 291 -15.42 10.60 0.17
N ALA A 292 -14.79 10.06 -0.86
CA ALA A 292 -15.47 9.64 -2.09
C ALA A 292 -16.53 8.55 -1.81
N TRP A 293 -16.20 7.56 -1.00
CA TRP A 293 -17.15 6.51 -0.61
C TRP A 293 -18.29 7.06 0.25
N LEU A 294 -17.98 7.87 1.27
CA LEU A 294 -18.94 8.39 2.22
C LEU A 294 -20.05 9.18 1.54
N PHE A 295 -19.67 10.09 0.63
CA PHE A 295 -20.58 10.99 -0.04
C PHE A 295 -21.13 10.49 -1.38
N ASN A 296 -20.76 9.27 -1.81
CA ASN A 296 -21.05 8.78 -3.17
C ASN A 296 -20.66 9.83 -4.24
N ILE A 297 -19.47 10.42 -4.11
CA ILE A 297 -18.92 11.33 -5.13
C ILE A 297 -17.62 10.74 -5.66
N ARG A 298 -17.28 11.09 -6.89
CA ARG A 298 -16.04 10.69 -7.57
C ARG A 298 -15.42 11.89 -8.24
N GLY A 299 -14.12 11.85 -8.46
CA GLY A 299 -13.35 12.93 -9.07
C GLY A 299 -12.23 12.42 -9.94
N TYR A 300 -11.27 13.31 -10.21
CA TYR A 300 -10.15 13.11 -11.12
C TYR A 300 -8.84 13.62 -10.51
N ASP A 301 -8.80 13.82 -9.18
CA ASP A 301 -7.67 14.48 -8.51
C ASP A 301 -6.47 13.56 -8.29
N LEU A 302 -6.66 12.25 -8.42
CA LEU A 302 -5.55 11.30 -8.57
C LEU A 302 -5.60 10.68 -9.97
N PRO A 303 -4.44 10.41 -10.60
CA PRO A 303 -4.40 9.94 -12.00
C PRO A 303 -5.23 8.68 -12.29
N HIS A 304 -5.31 7.74 -11.35
CA HIS A 304 -5.92 6.42 -11.55
C HIS A 304 -6.95 6.03 -10.48
N THR A 305 -7.17 6.92 -9.52
CA THR A 305 -8.08 6.70 -8.40
C THR A 305 -9.17 7.77 -8.45
N PRO A 306 -10.46 7.40 -8.57
CA PRO A 306 -11.54 8.34 -8.90
C PRO A 306 -12.00 9.15 -7.68
N VAL A 307 -11.11 9.96 -7.10
CA VAL A 307 -11.34 10.70 -5.85
C VAL A 307 -11.34 12.22 -6.05
N LEU A 308 -11.86 12.92 -5.06
CA LEU A 308 -11.90 14.38 -4.98
C LEU A 308 -11.00 14.82 -3.83
N ARG A 309 -10.05 15.71 -4.09
CA ARG A 309 -9.22 16.36 -3.08
C ARG A 309 -10.12 17.15 -2.13
N ALA A 310 -10.22 16.65 -0.89
CA ALA A 310 -11.11 17.21 0.11
C ALA A 310 -10.74 16.78 1.54
N TYR A 311 -11.23 17.53 2.51
CA TYR A 311 -11.39 17.08 3.89
C TYR A 311 -12.87 17.05 4.26
N ALA A 312 -13.25 16.20 5.21
CA ALA A 312 -14.59 16.22 5.78
C ALA A 312 -14.57 16.22 7.31
N ILE A 313 -15.54 16.94 7.90
CA ILE A 313 -15.84 16.87 9.34
C ILE A 313 -17.28 16.46 9.51
N ILE A 314 -17.50 15.42 10.31
CA ILE A 314 -18.81 14.87 10.62
C ILE A 314 -19.09 15.13 12.09
N THR A 315 -20.25 15.72 12.38
CA THR A 315 -20.79 15.81 13.75
C THR A 315 -22.16 15.13 13.80
N HIS A 316 -22.74 15.00 15.00
CA HIS A 316 -24.11 14.52 15.14
C HIS A 316 -25.14 15.40 14.40
N GLY A 317 -24.88 16.70 14.24
CA GLY A 317 -25.85 17.67 13.68
C GLY A 317 -25.45 18.32 12.35
N SER A 318 -24.21 18.16 11.89
CA SER A 318 -23.70 18.82 10.69
C SER A 318 -22.68 17.97 9.94
N LEU A 319 -22.50 18.31 8.66
CA LEU A 319 -21.49 17.73 7.77
C LEU A 319 -20.78 18.89 7.09
N HIS A 320 -19.45 18.86 7.09
CA HIS A 320 -18.61 19.90 6.50
C HIS A 320 -17.71 19.26 5.45
N LEU A 321 -17.65 19.83 4.25
CA LEU A 321 -16.78 19.39 3.17
C LEU A 321 -15.90 20.56 2.71
N TYR A 322 -14.60 20.38 2.81
CA TYR A 322 -13.57 21.34 2.43
C TYR A 322 -12.98 20.92 1.10
N THR A 323 -13.24 21.66 0.02
CA THR A 323 -12.78 21.30 -1.33
C THR A 323 -12.78 22.53 -2.24
N PRO A 324 -11.92 22.62 -3.28
CA PRO A 324 -11.90 23.80 -4.15
C PRO A 324 -13.27 24.05 -4.82
N ARG A 325 -13.74 25.30 -4.83
CA ARG A 325 -15.13 25.64 -5.26
C ARG A 325 -15.44 25.16 -6.69
N GLN A 326 -14.45 25.26 -7.57
CA GLN A 326 -14.55 24.87 -8.98
C GLN A 326 -14.81 23.38 -9.18
N LYS A 327 -14.56 22.55 -8.15
CA LYS A 327 -14.82 21.10 -8.19
C LYS A 327 -16.28 20.74 -8.00
N ILE A 328 -17.08 21.65 -7.45
CA ILE A 328 -18.49 21.41 -7.11
C ILE A 328 -19.39 22.05 -8.16
N LEU A 329 -19.78 21.26 -9.17
CA LEU A 329 -20.80 21.66 -10.13
C LEU A 329 -22.21 21.39 -9.59
N ARG A 330 -23.23 21.86 -10.32
CA ARG A 330 -24.64 21.76 -9.93
C ARG A 330 -25.10 20.34 -9.61
N SER A 331 -24.56 19.33 -10.28
CA SER A 331 -24.89 17.92 -10.04
C SER A 331 -24.47 17.46 -8.63
N VAL A 332 -23.26 17.80 -8.19
CA VAL A 332 -22.76 17.49 -6.84
C VAL A 332 -23.46 18.37 -5.80
N ASP A 333 -23.69 19.63 -6.13
CA ASP A 333 -24.40 20.58 -5.26
C ASP A 333 -25.80 20.07 -4.88
N ILE A 334 -26.59 19.64 -5.87
CA ILE A 334 -27.92 19.03 -5.66
C ILE A 334 -27.81 17.73 -4.87
N HIS A 335 -26.86 16.85 -5.24
CA HIS A 335 -26.66 15.55 -4.60
C HIS A 335 -26.35 15.67 -3.10
N LEU A 336 -25.52 16.65 -2.74
CA LEU A 336 -25.11 16.93 -1.35
C LEU A 336 -25.98 17.96 -0.63
N LYS A 337 -26.95 18.56 -1.35
CA LYS A 337 -27.88 19.58 -0.85
C LYS A 337 -27.16 20.82 -0.27
N ILE A 338 -26.12 21.29 -0.96
CA ILE A 338 -25.25 22.38 -0.45
C ILE A 338 -26.02 23.70 -0.35
N ASP A 339 -26.68 24.14 -1.43
CA ASP A 339 -27.42 25.42 -1.48
C ASP A 339 -28.59 25.55 -0.48
N SER A 340 -29.08 24.44 0.07
CA SER A 340 -30.26 24.42 0.96
C SER A 340 -29.97 23.78 2.31
N CYS A 341 -28.72 23.90 2.77
CA CYS A 341 -28.28 23.15 3.93
C CYS A 341 -28.77 23.71 5.28
N SER A 342 -29.91 23.18 5.75
CA SER A 342 -30.60 23.61 6.98
C SER A 342 -30.84 22.51 8.03
N HIS A 343 -30.40 21.27 7.77
CA HIS A 343 -30.64 20.11 8.62
C HIS A 343 -29.44 19.14 8.66
N ALA A 344 -29.45 18.11 9.51
CA ALA A 344 -28.29 17.22 9.67
C ALA A 344 -27.88 16.37 8.44
N ASN A 345 -28.73 16.26 7.41
CA ASN A 345 -28.49 15.46 6.19
C ASN A 345 -28.24 16.31 4.94
N CYS A 346 -27.47 17.39 5.09
CA CYS A 346 -26.94 18.21 4.01
C CYS A 346 -25.48 18.55 4.32
N VAL A 347 -24.71 18.92 3.29
CA VAL A 347 -23.28 19.22 3.42
C VAL A 347 -23.06 20.74 3.35
N LYS A 348 -22.34 21.27 4.34
CA LYS A 348 -21.82 22.64 4.32
C LYS A 348 -20.49 22.65 3.59
N TRP A 349 -20.42 23.38 2.48
CA TRP A 349 -19.18 23.55 1.73
C TRP A 349 -18.31 24.65 2.34
N HIS A 350 -17.00 24.43 2.34
CA HIS A 350 -15.96 25.36 2.77
C HIS A 350 -14.80 25.37 1.77
N ASN A 351 -14.01 26.45 1.75
CA ASN A 351 -12.79 26.45 0.95
C ASN A 351 -11.82 25.40 1.50
N TYR A 352 -11.10 24.75 0.60
CA TYR A 352 -10.19 23.65 0.92
C TYR A 352 -9.19 23.97 2.04
N THR A 353 -8.63 25.19 2.04
CA THR A 353 -7.63 25.64 3.02
C THR A 353 -8.23 26.04 4.37
N ASP A 354 -9.54 26.24 4.48
CA ASP A 354 -10.15 26.76 5.71
C ASP A 354 -10.12 25.71 6.83
N ILE A 355 -9.94 24.43 6.49
CA ILE A 355 -9.81 23.31 7.45
C ILE A 355 -8.77 23.61 8.54
N TRP A 356 -7.65 24.27 8.20
CA TRP A 356 -6.55 24.54 9.13
C TRP A 356 -6.93 25.51 10.26
N TYR A 357 -7.89 26.40 10.00
CA TYR A 357 -8.40 27.37 10.97
C TYR A 357 -9.68 26.85 11.64
N ASP A 358 -10.60 26.32 10.83
CA ASP A 358 -11.88 25.80 11.30
C ASP A 358 -11.69 24.66 12.29
N LEU A 359 -10.78 23.72 12.02
CA LEU A 359 -10.56 22.58 12.91
C LEU A 359 -10.09 23.03 14.31
N LYS A 360 -9.25 24.08 14.38
CA LYS A 360 -8.79 24.66 15.66
C LYS A 360 -9.91 25.38 16.40
N THR A 361 -10.79 26.06 15.66
CA THR A 361 -11.90 26.83 16.21
C THR A 361 -13.05 25.93 16.66
N MET A 362 -13.47 25.00 15.81
CA MET A 362 -14.55 24.06 16.07
C MET A 362 -14.17 23.05 17.17
N SER A 363 -12.90 22.67 17.29
CA SER A 363 -12.46 21.79 18.38
C SER A 363 -12.53 22.43 19.78
N GLN A 364 -12.77 23.74 19.90
CA GLN A 364 -12.99 24.37 21.19
C GLN A 364 -14.31 23.91 21.83
N ILE A 365 -15.34 23.63 21.03
CA ILE A 365 -16.68 23.23 21.53
C ILE A 365 -16.83 21.71 21.70
N TRP A 366 -15.93 20.92 21.12
CA TRP A 366 -15.93 19.46 21.27
C TRP A 366 -15.08 19.04 22.47
N ASN A 367 -15.49 17.97 23.14
CA ASN A 367 -14.72 17.30 24.18
C ASN A 367 -13.87 16.17 23.61
N THR A 368 -14.39 15.44 22.60
CA THR A 368 -13.71 14.30 21.99
C THR A 368 -13.80 14.34 20.48
N VAL A 369 -12.64 14.37 19.82
CA VAL A 369 -12.51 14.42 18.36
C VAL A 369 -11.83 13.15 17.89
N TRP A 370 -12.55 12.36 17.09
CA TRP A 370 -12.01 11.16 16.45
C TRP A 370 -11.09 11.57 15.30
N LEU A 371 -9.80 11.27 15.47
CA LEU A 371 -8.77 11.46 14.45
C LEU A 371 -8.34 10.11 13.88
N PRO A 372 -8.22 9.96 12.55
CA PRO A 372 -7.79 8.72 11.92
C PRO A 372 -6.41 8.29 12.40
N SER A 373 -6.32 7.10 13.00
CA SER A 373 -5.05 6.42 13.29
C SER A 373 -4.73 5.35 12.22
N PRO A 374 -3.48 4.84 12.16
CA PRO A 374 -3.13 3.76 11.28
C PRO A 374 -4.05 2.55 11.41
N TYR A 375 -4.39 1.91 10.29
CA TYR A 375 -5.11 0.63 10.29
C TYR A 375 -4.92 -0.10 8.95
N GLY A 376 -4.31 -1.28 9.01
CA GLY A 376 -3.81 -1.94 7.79
C GLY A 376 -2.82 -1.02 7.07
N HIS A 377 -3.12 -0.70 5.81
CA HIS A 377 -2.30 0.19 4.97
C HIS A 377 -2.62 1.68 5.10
N ALA A 378 -3.70 2.06 5.80
CA ALA A 378 -4.02 3.46 6.03
C ALA A 378 -2.99 4.05 7.02
N PRO A 379 -2.28 5.15 6.70
CA PRO A 379 -1.30 5.77 7.61
C PRO A 379 -1.94 6.56 8.76
N GLY A 380 -3.25 6.84 8.67
CA GLY A 380 -3.93 7.83 9.51
C GLY A 380 -3.71 9.26 9.01
N ALA A 381 -4.13 10.24 9.80
CA ALA A 381 -4.05 11.64 9.40
C ALA A 381 -2.65 12.26 9.59
N SER A 382 -2.38 13.34 8.85
CA SER A 382 -1.14 14.10 8.95
C SER A 382 -0.88 14.66 10.35
N LYS A 383 0.40 14.92 10.64
CA LYS A 383 0.81 15.55 11.89
C LYS A 383 0.16 16.92 12.08
N GLU A 384 -0.04 17.69 11.01
CA GLU A 384 -0.69 19.01 11.10
C GLU A 384 -2.19 18.93 11.47
N ILE A 385 -2.91 17.90 11.02
CA ILE A 385 -4.29 17.64 11.47
C ILE A 385 -4.30 17.32 12.96
N TYR A 386 -3.39 16.46 13.43
CA TYR A 386 -3.25 16.16 14.85
C TYR A 386 -2.89 17.40 15.68
N ASN A 387 -1.94 18.22 15.21
CA ASN A 387 -1.52 19.46 15.86
C ASN A 387 -2.65 20.51 15.97
N SER A 388 -3.68 20.41 15.14
CA SER A 388 -4.83 21.32 15.16
C SER A 388 -5.82 21.03 16.29
N ILE A 389 -5.69 19.88 16.96
CA ILE A 389 -6.54 19.47 18.09
C ILE A 389 -5.67 19.33 19.35
N PRO A 390 -6.09 19.82 20.53
CA PRO A 390 -5.35 19.58 21.78
C PRO A 390 -5.23 18.08 22.12
N PRO A 391 -4.06 17.56 22.56
CA PRO A 391 -3.85 16.13 22.84
C PRO A 391 -4.92 15.46 23.70
N GLU A 392 -5.40 16.14 24.73
CA GLU A 392 -6.42 15.66 25.67
C GLU A 392 -7.82 15.47 25.05
N LYS A 393 -8.07 16.04 23.87
CA LYS A 393 -9.32 15.91 23.13
C LYS A 393 -9.26 14.87 22.01
N ARG A 394 -8.09 14.30 21.72
CA ARG A 394 -7.88 13.40 20.58
C ARG A 394 -8.30 11.97 20.92
N LEU A 395 -9.31 11.47 20.22
CA LEU A 395 -9.57 10.04 20.12
C LEU A 395 -8.85 9.50 18.88
N ALA A 396 -7.61 9.05 19.05
CA ALA A 396 -6.85 8.42 17.97
C ALA A 396 -7.32 6.97 17.78
N LYS A 397 -8.08 6.72 16.71
CA LYS A 397 -8.65 5.40 16.40
C LYS A 397 -8.81 5.25 14.88
N ALA A 398 -8.74 4.02 14.38
CA ALA A 398 -8.94 3.71 12.96
C ALA A 398 -10.24 4.33 12.46
N SER A 399 -10.26 4.86 11.22
CA SER A 399 -11.50 5.41 10.67
C SER A 399 -12.58 4.31 10.57
N PRO A 400 -13.83 4.55 11.03
CA PRO A 400 -14.90 3.57 10.90
C PRO A 400 -15.31 3.34 9.44
N ILE A 401 -14.96 4.26 8.54
CA ILE A 401 -15.26 4.15 7.11
C ILE A 401 -14.48 2.99 6.47
N ILE A 402 -13.26 2.71 6.94
CA ILE A 402 -12.39 1.66 6.39
C ILE A 402 -13.08 0.29 6.42
N ASP A 403 -13.60 -0.11 7.58
CA ASP A 403 -14.29 -1.40 7.71
C ASP A 403 -15.62 -1.43 6.95
N LEU A 404 -16.39 -0.34 6.99
CA LEU A 404 -17.70 -0.25 6.35
C LEU A 404 -17.63 -0.34 4.83
N ARG A 405 -16.57 0.18 4.20
CA ARG A 405 -16.37 0.10 2.75
C ARG A 405 -15.69 -1.20 2.30
N ALA A 406 -14.83 -1.77 3.17
CA ALA A 406 -14.17 -3.04 2.88
C ALA A 406 -15.20 -4.18 2.77
N GLU A 407 -16.29 -4.13 3.55
CA GLU A 407 -17.43 -5.05 3.47
C GLU A 407 -18.42 -4.62 2.37
N LYS A 408 -18.11 -4.98 1.11
CA LYS A 408 -18.94 -4.56 -0.04
C LYS A 408 -20.36 -5.10 0.13
N ASN A 409 -21.34 -4.23 -0.10
CA ASN A 409 -22.73 -4.63 -0.06
C ASN A 409 -23.13 -5.46 -1.30
N LYS A 410 -24.31 -6.08 -1.29
CA LYS A 410 -24.77 -6.98 -2.37
C LYS A 410 -24.73 -6.36 -3.79
N ILE A 411 -24.93 -5.04 -3.91
CA ILE A 411 -24.87 -4.34 -5.20
C ILE A 411 -23.42 -4.15 -5.63
N GLU A 412 -22.56 -3.69 -4.73
CA GLU A 412 -21.12 -3.54 -4.97
C GLU A 412 -20.48 -4.91 -5.30
N VAL A 413 -20.79 -5.98 -4.57
CA VAL A 413 -20.33 -7.36 -4.87
C VAL A 413 -20.76 -7.80 -6.27
N ALA A 414 -22.01 -7.54 -6.65
CA ALA A 414 -22.51 -7.87 -7.97
C ALA A 414 -21.85 -7.02 -9.06
N GLY A 415 -21.55 -5.75 -8.77
CA GLY A 415 -20.79 -4.85 -9.62
C GLY A 415 -19.37 -5.37 -9.85
N MET A 416 -18.63 -5.64 -8.78
CA MET A 416 -17.25 -6.15 -8.83
C MET A 416 -17.17 -7.42 -9.68
N ARG A 417 -18.11 -8.37 -9.52
CA ARG A 417 -18.14 -9.58 -10.36
C ARG A 417 -18.36 -9.26 -11.84
N LYS A 418 -19.21 -8.29 -12.17
CA LYS A 418 -19.48 -7.88 -13.55
C LYS A 418 -18.30 -7.11 -14.15
N SER A 419 -17.65 -6.26 -13.36
CA SER A 419 -16.48 -5.52 -13.83
C SER A 419 -15.33 -6.44 -14.16
N HIS A 420 -15.03 -7.40 -13.30
CA HIS A 420 -14.00 -8.41 -13.56
C HIS A 420 -14.35 -9.33 -14.73
N LEU A 421 -15.63 -9.64 -14.97
CA LEU A 421 -16.03 -10.43 -16.14
C LEU A 421 -15.79 -9.68 -17.46
N ARG A 422 -16.12 -8.39 -17.50
CA ARG A 422 -15.86 -7.52 -18.66
C ARG A 422 -14.36 -7.29 -18.86
N ASP A 423 -13.61 -7.10 -17.78
CA ASP A 423 -12.15 -6.94 -17.83
C ASP A 423 -11.46 -8.23 -18.30
N ALA A 424 -11.93 -9.40 -17.84
CA ALA A 424 -11.46 -10.68 -18.32
C ALA A 424 -11.74 -10.89 -19.81
N MET A 425 -12.88 -10.42 -20.32
CA MET A 425 -13.17 -10.42 -21.76
C MET A 425 -12.18 -9.54 -22.53
N ALA A 426 -11.92 -8.31 -22.04
CA ALA A 426 -10.95 -7.40 -22.64
C ALA A 426 -9.55 -8.01 -22.67
N MET A 427 -9.10 -8.58 -21.55
CA MET A 427 -7.79 -9.23 -21.45
C MET A 427 -7.69 -10.47 -22.33
N CYS A 428 -8.72 -11.32 -22.41
CA CYS A 428 -8.69 -12.46 -23.33
C CYS A 428 -8.65 -12.00 -24.80
N ASP A 429 -9.38 -10.95 -25.17
CA ASP A 429 -9.34 -10.37 -26.53
C ASP A 429 -7.95 -9.80 -26.85
N PHE A 430 -7.37 -9.05 -25.93
CA PHE A 430 -6.01 -8.52 -26.05
C PHE A 430 -4.96 -9.62 -26.16
N LEU A 431 -4.98 -10.64 -25.29
CA LEU A 431 -3.99 -11.71 -25.31
C LEU A 431 -4.06 -12.51 -26.60
N ALA A 432 -5.27 -12.85 -27.06
CA ALA A 432 -5.46 -13.54 -28.33
C ALA A 432 -5.04 -12.68 -29.53
N TYR A 433 -5.34 -11.37 -29.50
CA TYR A 433 -4.86 -10.43 -30.50
C TYR A 433 -3.34 -10.36 -30.56
N MET A 434 -2.71 -10.18 -29.40
CA MET A 434 -1.27 -10.06 -29.29
C MET A 434 -0.57 -11.32 -29.79
N GLU A 435 -1.01 -12.51 -29.38
CA GLU A 435 -0.42 -13.78 -29.83
C GLU A 435 -0.54 -13.95 -31.35
N GLU A 436 -1.68 -13.64 -31.95
CA GLU A 436 -1.87 -13.65 -33.41
C GLU A 436 -0.93 -12.66 -34.11
N GLN A 437 -0.93 -11.40 -33.68
CA GLN A 437 -0.12 -10.36 -34.33
C GLN A 437 1.38 -10.57 -34.14
N TYR A 438 1.80 -11.08 -32.98
CA TYR A 438 3.21 -11.38 -32.73
C TYR A 438 3.72 -12.47 -33.68
N ASN A 439 2.88 -13.44 -34.04
CA ASN A 439 3.22 -14.46 -35.04
C ASN A 439 3.31 -13.91 -36.48
N LEU A 440 2.66 -12.78 -36.77
CA LEU A 440 2.68 -12.13 -38.08
C LEU A 440 3.83 -11.13 -38.21
N ASP A 441 4.03 -10.29 -37.20
CA ASP A 441 5.06 -9.26 -37.12
C ASP A 441 5.53 -9.09 -35.66
N SER A 442 6.56 -9.85 -35.29
CA SER A 442 7.15 -9.78 -33.96
C SER A 442 7.88 -8.44 -33.70
N GLU A 443 8.38 -7.78 -34.75
CA GLU A 443 9.13 -6.52 -34.63
C GLU A 443 8.22 -5.33 -34.26
N GLY A 444 6.92 -5.46 -34.53
CA GLY A 444 5.89 -4.49 -34.15
C GLY A 444 5.63 -4.40 -32.64
N TRP A 445 6.13 -5.33 -31.82
CA TRP A 445 5.82 -5.39 -30.39
C TRP A 445 6.99 -4.99 -29.50
N ASP A 446 6.75 -3.95 -28.69
CA ASP A 446 7.57 -3.51 -27.57
C ASP A 446 6.69 -3.29 -26.34
N GLU A 447 7.31 -3.02 -25.20
CA GLU A 447 6.62 -2.89 -23.91
C GLU A 447 5.57 -1.77 -23.90
N LEU A 448 5.88 -0.62 -24.49
CA LEU A 448 4.93 0.49 -24.64
C LEU A 448 3.72 0.09 -25.50
N GLN A 449 3.96 -0.63 -26.59
CA GLN A 449 2.90 -1.13 -27.45
C GLN A 449 2.00 -2.14 -26.72
N VAL A 450 2.57 -3.02 -25.89
CA VAL A 450 1.83 -3.95 -25.02
C VAL A 450 0.93 -3.19 -24.06
N ALA A 451 1.49 -2.23 -23.31
CA ALA A 451 0.74 -1.42 -22.35
C ALA A 451 -0.39 -0.63 -23.03
N ARG A 452 -0.10 -0.01 -24.18
CA ARG A 452 -1.06 0.77 -24.95
C ARG A 452 -2.27 -0.08 -25.38
N VAL A 453 -2.04 -1.23 -26.01
CA VAL A 453 -3.13 -2.07 -26.52
C VAL A 453 -3.96 -2.66 -25.37
N ALA A 454 -3.31 -3.09 -24.28
CA ALA A 454 -4.01 -3.57 -23.09
C ALA A 454 -4.95 -2.52 -22.49
N ASN A 455 -4.56 -1.25 -22.56
CA ASN A 455 -5.40 -0.12 -22.12
C ASN A 455 -6.54 0.17 -23.10
N GLU A 456 -6.26 0.19 -24.40
CA GLU A 456 -7.25 0.46 -25.45
C GLU A 456 -8.44 -0.52 -25.40
N VAL A 457 -8.18 -1.82 -25.27
CA VAL A 457 -9.26 -2.82 -25.18
C VAL A 457 -10.13 -2.67 -23.93
N ARG A 458 -9.60 -2.09 -22.85
CA ARG A 458 -10.35 -1.77 -21.63
C ARG A 458 -11.22 -0.53 -21.80
N TYR A 459 -10.71 0.49 -22.49
CA TYR A 459 -11.50 1.68 -22.80
C TYR A 459 -12.73 1.38 -23.67
N GLU A 460 -12.70 0.31 -24.46
CA GLU A 460 -13.87 -0.18 -25.22
C GLU A 460 -14.97 -0.78 -24.33
N GLN A 461 -14.67 -1.11 -23.08
CA GLN A 461 -15.61 -1.82 -22.21
C GLN A 461 -16.66 -0.89 -21.60
N ASN A 462 -17.89 -1.38 -21.53
CA ASN A 462 -18.98 -0.68 -20.87
C ASN A 462 -18.62 -0.30 -19.42
N ASN A 463 -19.00 0.92 -19.02
CA ASN A 463 -18.74 1.52 -17.71
C ASN A 463 -17.26 1.80 -17.40
N ASN A 464 -16.31 1.57 -18.31
CA ASN A 464 -14.91 1.93 -18.07
C ASN A 464 -14.74 3.45 -17.91
N ARG A 465 -13.85 3.85 -17.00
CA ARG A 465 -13.54 5.24 -16.65
C ARG A 465 -12.04 5.52 -16.61
N GLY A 466 -11.20 4.59 -17.06
CA GLY A 466 -9.76 4.68 -16.91
C GLY A 466 -9.11 3.34 -16.59
N ILE A 467 -7.78 3.38 -16.58
CA ILE A 467 -6.93 2.36 -15.97
C ILE A 467 -6.89 2.59 -14.44
N ALA A 468 -6.69 1.51 -13.67
CA ALA A 468 -6.60 1.58 -12.20
C ALA A 468 -5.20 1.94 -11.70
N PHE A 469 -4.18 1.77 -12.53
CA PHE A 469 -2.78 2.15 -12.30
C PHE A 469 -2.04 2.08 -13.66
N PRO A 470 -0.82 2.65 -13.79
CA PRO A 470 -0.02 2.53 -15.01
C PRO A 470 0.26 1.06 -15.33
N THR A 471 -0.04 0.63 -16.56
CA THR A 471 0.19 -0.76 -16.95
C THR A 471 1.67 -1.09 -16.95
N ILE A 472 2.04 -2.09 -16.15
CA ILE A 472 3.36 -2.68 -16.10
C ILE A 472 3.43 -3.68 -17.26
N ALA A 473 4.34 -3.44 -18.19
CA ALA A 473 4.68 -4.38 -19.25
C ALA A 473 6.19 -4.52 -19.31
N GLY A 474 6.73 -5.57 -18.70
CA GLY A 474 8.18 -5.80 -18.60
C GLY A 474 8.60 -7.07 -19.32
N TYR A 475 9.55 -6.96 -20.25
CA TYR A 475 10.16 -8.10 -20.93
C TYR A 475 11.55 -8.41 -20.35
N GLY A 476 11.82 -9.70 -20.13
CA GLY A 476 13.11 -10.18 -19.64
C GLY A 476 13.56 -9.48 -18.36
N PRO A 477 14.71 -8.77 -18.35
CA PRO A 477 15.19 -8.06 -17.17
C PRO A 477 14.17 -7.10 -16.55
N HIS A 478 13.32 -6.46 -17.35
CA HIS A 478 12.28 -5.55 -16.84
C HIS A 478 11.15 -6.30 -16.12
N ALA A 479 10.88 -7.57 -16.49
CA ALA A 479 9.94 -8.40 -15.75
C ALA A 479 10.41 -8.70 -14.32
N ALA A 480 11.72 -8.63 -14.06
CA ALA A 480 12.30 -8.81 -12.72
C ALA A 480 12.14 -7.57 -11.81
N MET A 481 11.55 -6.49 -12.30
CA MET A 481 11.26 -5.28 -11.54
C MET A 481 9.74 -5.25 -11.27
N PRO A 482 9.27 -5.48 -10.02
CA PRO A 482 7.86 -5.66 -9.73
C PRO A 482 6.96 -4.56 -10.29
N HIS A 483 7.42 -3.30 -10.20
CA HIS A 483 6.69 -2.09 -10.59
C HIS A 483 7.32 -1.36 -11.79
N TYR A 484 7.86 -2.11 -12.75
CA TYR A 484 8.40 -1.52 -13.97
C TYR A 484 7.31 -0.85 -14.80
N GLU A 485 7.43 0.46 -15.00
CA GLU A 485 6.61 1.20 -15.95
C GLU A 485 7.41 1.47 -17.24
N PRO A 486 6.97 0.94 -18.40
CA PRO A 486 7.63 1.20 -19.67
C PRO A 486 7.51 2.67 -20.04
N ASN A 487 8.59 3.25 -20.54
CA ASN A 487 8.66 4.63 -21.01
C ASN A 487 9.56 4.73 -22.24
N ASN A 488 9.54 5.87 -22.92
CA ASN A 488 10.30 6.06 -24.17
C ASN A 488 11.81 5.83 -24.03
N LEU A 489 12.39 5.91 -22.83
CA LEU A 489 13.82 5.76 -22.59
C LEU A 489 14.22 4.31 -22.29
N THR A 490 13.34 3.54 -21.65
CA THR A 490 13.62 2.15 -21.25
C THR A 490 12.90 1.12 -22.11
N ASN A 491 11.99 1.52 -23.01
CA ASN A 491 11.22 0.62 -23.85
C ASN A 491 12.11 -0.34 -24.66
N ILE A 492 11.85 -1.64 -24.56
CA ILE A 492 12.54 -2.68 -25.35
C ILE A 492 11.55 -3.53 -26.15
N LYS A 493 12.06 -4.16 -27.22
CA LYS A 493 11.32 -5.09 -28.06
C LYS A 493 11.02 -6.39 -27.32
N ILE A 494 9.84 -6.96 -27.57
CA ILE A 494 9.43 -8.24 -27.01
C ILE A 494 10.08 -9.36 -27.82
N GLY A 495 10.99 -10.11 -27.20
CA GLY A 495 11.64 -11.26 -27.82
C GLY A 495 11.02 -12.61 -27.46
N THR A 496 11.72 -13.68 -27.82
CA THR A 496 11.27 -15.08 -27.65
C THR A 496 12.04 -15.86 -26.59
N THR A 497 12.98 -15.22 -25.88
CA THR A 497 13.95 -15.88 -24.99
C THR A 497 13.61 -15.75 -23.51
N SER A 498 12.72 -14.82 -23.16
CA SER A 498 12.36 -14.55 -21.77
C SER A 498 10.87 -14.28 -21.59
N THR A 499 10.49 -14.11 -20.33
CA THR A 499 9.12 -13.83 -19.92
C THR A 499 8.71 -12.41 -20.27
N LEU A 500 7.46 -12.22 -20.67
CA LEU A 500 6.77 -10.93 -20.66
C LEU A 500 5.77 -10.93 -19.50
N MET A 501 5.95 -10.03 -18.54
CA MET A 501 4.99 -9.81 -17.46
C MET A 501 4.11 -8.61 -17.79
N ILE A 502 2.79 -8.80 -17.73
CA ILE A 502 1.79 -7.76 -17.97
C ILE A 502 0.92 -7.67 -16.73
N ASP A 503 0.98 -6.55 -16.04
CA ASP A 503 0.13 -6.23 -14.90
C ASP A 503 -0.64 -4.94 -15.16
N SER A 504 -1.96 -5.02 -15.03
CA SER A 504 -2.88 -3.98 -15.50
C SER A 504 -4.26 -4.11 -14.89
N GLY A 505 -4.92 -2.97 -14.68
CA GLY A 505 -6.25 -2.89 -14.09
C GLY A 505 -7.12 -1.80 -14.69
N GLY A 506 -8.43 -1.88 -14.46
CA GLY A 506 -9.41 -0.93 -14.98
C GLY A 506 -10.31 -0.36 -13.89
N GLN A 507 -10.64 0.93 -14.01
CA GLN A 507 -11.68 1.57 -13.21
C GLN A 507 -13.01 1.53 -13.95
N TYR A 508 -14.03 0.98 -13.31
CA TYR A 508 -15.39 0.90 -13.83
C TYR A 508 -16.38 1.47 -12.85
N LEU A 509 -17.49 2.05 -13.32
CA LEU A 509 -18.53 2.61 -12.42
C LEU A 509 -19.05 1.60 -11.38
N ASP A 510 -18.95 0.30 -11.69
CA ASP A 510 -19.38 -0.83 -10.86
C ASP A 510 -18.22 -1.65 -10.27
N GLY A 511 -16.96 -1.20 -10.34
CA GLY A 511 -15.85 -1.85 -9.65
C GLY A 511 -14.46 -1.50 -10.17
N THR A 512 -13.43 -1.91 -9.45
CA THR A 512 -12.02 -1.76 -9.82
C THR A 512 -11.44 -3.15 -10.08
N THR A 513 -10.55 -3.31 -11.07
CA THR A 513 -9.92 -4.59 -11.40
C THR A 513 -8.41 -4.51 -11.32
N ASP A 514 -7.80 -5.66 -11.04
CA ASP A 514 -6.36 -5.88 -11.05
C ASP A 514 -6.05 -7.28 -11.59
N VAL A 515 -5.03 -7.39 -12.44
CA VAL A 515 -4.66 -8.67 -13.05
C VAL A 515 -3.25 -8.63 -13.67
N THR A 516 -2.37 -9.42 -13.07
CA THR A 516 -1.11 -9.82 -13.67
C THR A 516 -1.15 -11.17 -14.39
N ARG A 517 -0.61 -11.23 -15.62
CA ARG A 517 -0.23 -12.47 -16.31
C ARG A 517 1.20 -12.41 -16.85
N THR A 518 1.92 -13.52 -16.72
CA THR A 518 3.24 -13.71 -17.35
C THR A 518 3.13 -14.68 -18.52
N LEU A 519 3.66 -14.27 -19.67
CA LEU A 519 3.64 -14.97 -20.96
C LEU A 519 5.05 -15.32 -21.43
N HIS A 520 5.15 -16.14 -22.48
CA HIS A 520 6.40 -16.42 -23.17
C HIS A 520 6.15 -16.67 -24.66
N PHE A 521 6.88 -15.99 -25.56
CA PHE A 521 6.64 -16.11 -27.02
C PHE A 521 7.52 -17.14 -27.73
N GLY A 522 8.57 -17.67 -27.10
CA GLY A 522 9.36 -18.79 -27.61
C GLY A 522 9.29 -20.04 -26.75
N VAL A 523 10.43 -20.73 -26.59
CA VAL A 523 10.57 -21.91 -25.74
C VAL A 523 11.15 -21.51 -24.38
N PRO A 524 10.39 -21.61 -23.27
CA PRO A 524 10.89 -21.20 -21.97
C PRO A 524 11.94 -22.18 -21.42
N THR A 525 12.88 -21.65 -20.65
CA THR A 525 13.91 -22.46 -19.97
C THR A 525 13.30 -23.28 -18.84
N ASP A 526 14.02 -24.33 -18.42
CA ASP A 526 13.61 -25.12 -17.25
C ASP A 526 13.50 -24.27 -15.98
N GLU A 527 14.35 -23.26 -15.82
CA GLU A 527 14.30 -22.35 -14.68
C GLU A 527 13.05 -21.48 -14.71
N GLN A 528 12.72 -20.86 -15.86
CA GLN A 528 11.51 -20.06 -16.04
C GLN A 528 10.25 -20.90 -15.78
N ARG A 529 10.17 -22.12 -16.33
CA ARG A 529 9.05 -23.04 -16.11
C ARG A 529 8.90 -23.42 -14.64
N LYS A 530 10.01 -23.75 -13.98
CA LYS A 530 10.04 -24.13 -12.55
C LYS A 530 9.69 -22.97 -11.63
N ALA A 531 10.14 -21.75 -11.93
CA ALA A 531 9.78 -20.55 -11.19
C ALA A 531 8.28 -20.25 -11.35
N TYR A 532 7.80 -20.18 -12.60
CA TYR A 532 6.39 -19.94 -12.90
C TYR A 532 5.46 -20.95 -12.23
N THR A 533 5.83 -22.22 -12.30
CA THR A 533 4.99 -23.29 -11.72
C THR A 533 4.93 -23.21 -10.20
N ARG A 534 5.99 -22.77 -9.51
CA ARG A 534 5.94 -22.54 -8.05
C ARG A 534 5.03 -21.38 -7.69
N VAL A 535 5.15 -20.27 -8.42
CA VAL A 535 4.26 -19.11 -8.26
C VAL A 535 2.81 -19.52 -8.48
N LEU A 536 2.53 -20.29 -9.55
CA LEU A 536 1.20 -20.81 -9.84
C LEU A 536 0.69 -21.75 -8.72
N ILE A 537 1.53 -22.65 -8.20
CA ILE A 537 1.15 -23.52 -7.08
C ILE A 537 0.75 -22.67 -5.86
N GLY A 538 1.54 -21.63 -5.52
CA GLY A 538 1.22 -20.72 -4.41
C GLY A 538 -0.13 -20.03 -4.59
N SER A 539 -0.37 -19.51 -5.80
CA SER A 539 -1.63 -18.88 -6.17
C SER A 539 -2.82 -19.85 -6.06
N ILE A 540 -2.68 -21.08 -6.58
CA ILE A 540 -3.71 -22.13 -6.48
C ILE A 540 -3.99 -22.52 -5.03
N GLU A 541 -2.94 -22.71 -4.22
CA GLU A 541 -3.07 -23.11 -2.82
C GLU A 541 -3.82 -22.05 -2.02
N LEU A 542 -3.54 -20.76 -2.25
CA LEU A 542 -4.28 -19.67 -1.62
C LEU A 542 -5.73 -19.58 -2.16
N SER A 543 -5.95 -19.56 -3.48
CA SER A 543 -7.30 -19.49 -4.07
C SER A 543 -8.21 -20.66 -3.68
N SER A 544 -7.65 -21.84 -3.41
CA SER A 544 -8.41 -23.04 -3.04
C SER A 544 -8.63 -23.19 -1.53
N LEU A 545 -8.11 -22.28 -0.72
CA LEU A 545 -8.14 -22.37 0.73
C LEU A 545 -9.57 -22.29 1.29
N ILE A 546 -9.84 -23.16 2.26
CA ILE A 546 -11.01 -23.10 3.14
C ILE A 546 -10.48 -22.97 4.56
N PHE A 547 -10.86 -21.91 5.27
CA PHE A 547 -10.21 -21.52 6.53
C PHE A 547 -11.21 -21.02 7.57
N PRO A 548 -10.89 -21.12 8.88
CA PRO A 548 -11.71 -20.54 9.94
C PRO A 548 -11.87 -19.03 9.79
N SER A 549 -13.07 -18.50 10.05
CA SER A 549 -13.37 -17.07 9.89
C SER A 549 -12.66 -16.15 10.91
N ASP A 550 -11.96 -16.71 11.88
CA ASP A 550 -11.24 -15.98 12.92
C ASP A 550 -9.73 -15.86 12.68
N LEU A 551 -9.20 -16.44 11.60
CA LEU A 551 -7.84 -16.21 11.17
C LEU A 551 -7.62 -14.75 10.77
N THR A 552 -6.44 -14.24 11.09
CA THR A 552 -5.98 -12.93 10.63
C THR A 552 -5.37 -13.07 9.25
N VAL A 553 -5.45 -12.01 8.45
CA VAL A 553 -5.07 -12.05 7.04
C VAL A 553 -3.61 -12.48 6.84
N ASP A 554 -2.68 -12.00 7.66
CA ASP A 554 -1.24 -12.32 7.63
C ASP A 554 -0.92 -13.80 7.76
N GLN A 555 -1.75 -14.56 8.47
CA GLN A 555 -1.57 -16.00 8.66
C GLN A 555 -1.74 -16.78 7.35
N LEU A 556 -2.35 -16.17 6.33
CA LEU A 556 -2.60 -16.79 5.04
C LEU A 556 -1.45 -16.59 4.05
N ASP A 557 -0.58 -15.59 4.25
CA ASP A 557 0.47 -15.20 3.28
C ASP A 557 1.50 -16.34 3.06
N ALA A 558 1.88 -17.03 4.14
CA ALA A 558 2.83 -18.14 4.06
C ALA A 558 2.37 -19.29 3.14
N ILE A 559 1.06 -19.40 2.88
CA ILE A 559 0.48 -20.42 1.98
C ILE A 559 0.96 -20.19 0.54
N ALA A 560 0.95 -18.94 0.08
CA ALA A 560 1.39 -18.60 -1.26
C ALA A 560 2.92 -18.67 -1.41
N ARG A 561 3.67 -18.44 -0.33
CA ARG A 561 5.15 -18.47 -0.32
C ARG A 561 5.76 -19.85 -0.21
N ARG A 562 5.08 -20.78 0.46
CA ARG A 562 5.58 -22.14 0.75
C ARG A 562 6.22 -22.84 -0.45
N PRO A 563 5.68 -22.78 -1.69
CA PRO A 563 6.31 -23.41 -2.84
C PRO A 563 7.67 -22.82 -3.21
N LEU A 564 7.85 -21.50 -3.09
CA LEU A 564 9.11 -20.80 -3.35
C LEU A 564 10.13 -21.03 -2.24
N TRP A 565 9.70 -20.95 -0.98
CA TRP A 565 10.56 -21.22 0.18
C TRP A 565 11.17 -22.61 0.17
N SER A 566 10.47 -23.60 -0.40
CA SER A 566 10.98 -24.98 -0.56
C SER A 566 12.29 -25.07 -1.37
N THR A 567 12.64 -24.01 -2.11
CA THR A 567 13.91 -23.89 -2.85
C THR A 567 14.72 -22.67 -2.47
N GLY A 568 14.42 -22.03 -1.33
CA GLY A 568 15.11 -20.82 -0.87
C GLY A 568 14.80 -19.57 -1.70
N TYR A 569 13.72 -19.57 -2.48
CA TYR A 569 13.24 -18.38 -3.20
C TYR A 569 12.19 -17.65 -2.38
N ASP A 570 12.04 -16.35 -2.63
CA ASP A 570 10.98 -15.50 -2.05
C ASP A 570 10.68 -14.32 -2.98
N TYR A 571 9.71 -13.49 -2.61
CA TYR A 571 9.39 -12.22 -3.27
C TYR A 571 9.24 -11.10 -2.25
N MET A 572 9.84 -9.96 -2.55
CA MET A 572 9.92 -8.78 -1.68
C MET A 572 8.74 -7.84 -1.93
N HIS A 573 7.51 -8.35 -1.80
CA HIS A 573 6.24 -7.60 -1.78
C HIS A 573 5.15 -8.48 -1.14
N GLU A 574 3.98 -7.90 -0.87
CA GLU A 574 2.86 -8.58 -0.21
C GLU A 574 2.27 -9.64 -1.13
N THR A 575 1.65 -10.69 -0.57
CA THR A 575 0.91 -11.67 -1.40
C THR A 575 -0.39 -11.06 -1.96
N GLY A 576 -0.90 -9.99 -1.34
CA GLY A 576 -2.00 -9.23 -1.89
C GLY A 576 -2.52 -8.12 -0.98
N HIS A 577 -3.45 -7.32 -1.50
CA HIS A 577 -4.06 -6.15 -0.87
C HIS A 577 -5.57 -6.13 -1.14
N GLY A 578 -6.32 -5.29 -0.41
CA GLY A 578 -7.75 -5.10 -0.67
C GLY A 578 -8.02 -4.35 -1.98
N ILE A 579 -9.16 -4.63 -2.63
CA ILE A 579 -9.59 -3.94 -3.85
C ILE A 579 -10.87 -3.13 -3.59
N GLY A 580 -10.82 -1.83 -3.88
CA GLY A 580 -11.96 -0.93 -3.73
C GLY A 580 -13.03 -1.07 -4.82
N HIS A 581 -14.24 -0.57 -4.54
CA HIS A 581 -15.32 -0.52 -5.53
C HIS A 581 -15.35 0.85 -6.23
N PHE A 582 -14.81 0.89 -7.45
CA PHE A 582 -14.61 2.13 -8.21
C PHE A 582 -13.91 3.18 -7.32
N SER A 583 -12.76 2.78 -6.78
CA SER A 583 -12.02 3.45 -5.72
C SER A 583 -10.54 3.05 -5.84
N SER A 584 -9.78 3.19 -4.76
CA SER A 584 -8.39 2.72 -4.70
C SER A 584 -8.26 1.25 -5.08
N VAL A 585 -7.25 0.95 -5.89
CA VAL A 585 -6.88 -0.44 -6.22
C VAL A 585 -6.18 -1.11 -5.04
N HIS A 586 -5.54 -0.33 -4.16
CA HIS A 586 -4.88 -0.78 -2.93
C HIS A 586 -5.67 -0.29 -1.69
N GLU A 587 -6.79 -0.95 -1.38
CA GLU A 587 -7.74 -0.51 -0.37
C GLU A 587 -7.48 -1.11 1.03
N PRO A 588 -7.27 -0.29 2.08
CA PRO A 588 -7.21 -0.77 3.46
C PRO A 588 -8.58 -1.35 3.91
N PRO A 589 -8.58 -2.26 4.91
CA PRO A 589 -7.47 -2.59 5.79
C PRO A 589 -6.69 -3.84 5.37
N ILE A 590 -7.03 -4.45 4.24
CA ILE A 590 -6.50 -5.77 3.85
C ILE A 590 -5.08 -5.59 3.31
N GLY A 591 -4.12 -6.19 4.02
CA GLY A 591 -2.74 -6.38 3.60
C GLY A 591 -2.29 -7.80 3.92
N LEU A 592 -2.12 -8.62 2.90
CA LEU A 592 -1.76 -10.02 3.01
C LEU A 592 -0.25 -10.17 2.99
N SER A 593 0.37 -10.02 4.15
CA SER A 593 1.83 -10.08 4.32
C SER A 593 2.25 -10.65 5.67
N TYR A 594 3.31 -11.48 5.70
CA TYR A 594 3.90 -11.96 6.94
C TYR A 594 4.86 -10.96 7.60
N PHE A 595 5.34 -9.94 6.87
CA PHE A 595 6.33 -8.98 7.34
C PHE A 595 5.73 -7.62 7.71
N GLY A 596 4.58 -7.22 7.14
CA GLY A 596 3.89 -5.97 7.49
C GLY A 596 3.38 -5.91 8.95
N CYS A 597 3.39 -7.05 9.64
CA CYS A 597 2.82 -7.21 10.97
C CYS A 597 3.75 -6.90 12.13
N LYS A 598 5.07 -6.99 11.95
CA LYS A 598 6.00 -7.13 13.08
C LYS A 598 6.23 -5.82 13.85
N ASN A 599 6.03 -4.65 13.22
CA ASN A 599 6.10 -3.35 13.89
C ASN A 599 4.92 -2.41 13.60
N SER A 600 3.79 -2.92 13.08
CA SER A 600 2.56 -2.13 13.01
C SER A 600 2.05 -1.82 14.41
N LEU A 601 1.88 -0.53 14.72
CA LEU A 601 1.32 -0.05 16.00
C LEU A 601 -0.08 -0.61 16.29
N THR A 602 -0.79 -1.14 15.29
CA THR A 602 -2.14 -1.73 15.42
C THR A 602 -2.17 -3.26 15.33
N GLY A 603 -1.02 -3.90 15.03
CA GLY A 603 -0.90 -5.35 14.88
C GLY A 603 -1.72 -5.95 13.72
N CYS A 604 -1.45 -7.21 13.38
CA CYS A 604 -2.21 -7.93 12.35
C CYS A 604 -3.51 -8.51 12.92
N SER A 605 -4.50 -7.63 13.03
CA SER A 605 -5.82 -7.95 13.60
C SER A 605 -6.94 -8.07 12.56
N VAL A 606 -6.66 -7.77 11.29
CA VAL A 606 -7.66 -7.77 10.21
C VAL A 606 -8.10 -9.20 9.94
N LYS A 607 -9.40 -9.44 10.15
CA LYS A 607 -10.08 -10.71 9.84
C LYS A 607 -10.91 -10.52 8.57
N LEU A 608 -10.77 -11.45 7.63
CA LEU A 608 -11.53 -11.41 6.39
C LEU A 608 -13.02 -11.65 6.67
N LYS A 609 -13.89 -10.91 5.97
CA LYS A 609 -15.35 -11.05 6.05
C LYS A 609 -15.94 -11.29 4.65
N PRO A 610 -17.10 -11.96 4.55
CA PRO A 610 -17.82 -12.03 3.29
C PRO A 610 -18.04 -10.65 2.67
N GLY A 611 -17.83 -10.54 1.35
CA GLY A 611 -17.90 -9.25 0.64
C GLY A 611 -16.56 -8.50 0.55
N PHE A 612 -15.50 -8.99 1.19
CA PHE A 612 -14.15 -8.49 0.95
C PHE A 612 -13.65 -8.96 -0.42
N PHE A 613 -12.92 -8.09 -1.11
CA PHE A 613 -12.19 -8.38 -2.35
C PHE A 613 -10.71 -8.07 -2.13
N LEU A 614 -9.83 -8.98 -2.54
CA LEU A 614 -8.38 -8.87 -2.35
C LEU A 614 -7.60 -9.53 -3.49
N SER A 615 -6.40 -9.05 -3.81
CA SER A 615 -5.49 -9.70 -4.74
C SER A 615 -4.87 -10.96 -4.13
N ASN A 616 -4.42 -11.86 -5.02
CA ASN A 616 -3.61 -13.04 -4.76
C ASN A 616 -2.56 -13.06 -5.86
N GLU A 617 -1.41 -12.47 -5.59
CA GLU A 617 -0.40 -12.04 -6.57
C GLU A 617 1.03 -12.50 -6.25
N PRO A 618 1.27 -13.77 -5.86
CA PRO A 618 2.64 -14.22 -5.60
C PRO A 618 3.56 -13.97 -6.80
N GLY A 619 4.84 -13.73 -6.52
CA GLY A 619 5.84 -13.42 -7.53
C GLY A 619 7.17 -14.16 -7.34
N TYR A 620 8.04 -14.07 -8.34
CA TYR A 620 9.45 -14.42 -8.27
C TYR A 620 10.21 -13.56 -9.27
N TYR A 621 11.29 -12.91 -8.81
CA TYR A 621 12.04 -11.96 -9.62
C TYR A 621 13.52 -12.32 -9.56
N LYS A 622 14.08 -12.68 -10.71
CA LYS A 622 15.50 -12.95 -10.87
C LYS A 622 16.13 -11.73 -11.53
N GLU A 623 16.79 -10.91 -10.71
CA GLU A 623 17.37 -9.64 -11.12
C GLU A 623 18.17 -9.77 -12.42
N ASN A 624 17.96 -8.84 -13.34
CA ASN A 624 18.64 -8.78 -14.65
C ASN A 624 18.33 -9.95 -15.62
N GLU A 625 17.39 -10.84 -15.30
CA GLU A 625 17.07 -11.99 -16.16
C GLU A 625 15.58 -12.06 -16.54
N PHE A 626 14.72 -12.36 -15.58
CA PHE A 626 13.29 -12.57 -15.80
C PHE A 626 12.51 -12.43 -14.49
N GLY A 627 11.20 -12.24 -14.61
CA GLY A 627 10.30 -12.25 -13.46
C GLY A 627 8.96 -12.87 -13.81
N VAL A 628 8.28 -13.37 -12.78
CA VAL A 628 6.95 -13.95 -12.87
C VAL A 628 6.12 -13.37 -11.74
N ARG A 629 4.94 -12.84 -12.06
CA ARG A 629 3.87 -12.58 -11.10
C ARG A 629 2.58 -13.09 -11.69
N LEU A 630 1.75 -13.71 -10.85
CA LEU A 630 0.47 -14.27 -11.26
C LEU A 630 -0.60 -13.82 -10.30
N GLU A 631 -1.58 -13.08 -10.82
CA GLU A 631 -2.52 -12.40 -9.95
C GLU A 631 -3.97 -12.62 -10.33
N ASN A 632 -4.78 -12.92 -9.32
CA ASN A 632 -6.24 -12.87 -9.40
C ASN A 632 -6.79 -12.05 -8.25
N ILE A 633 -7.92 -11.37 -8.50
CA ILE A 633 -8.77 -10.88 -7.42
C ILE A 633 -9.67 -12.00 -6.94
N LEU A 634 -9.72 -12.15 -5.61
CA LEU A 634 -10.52 -13.11 -4.86
C LEU A 634 -11.66 -12.39 -4.15
N GLU A 635 -12.84 -12.98 -4.18
CA GLU A 635 -13.96 -12.61 -3.31
C GLU A 635 -13.99 -13.55 -2.10
N VAL A 636 -14.06 -13.00 -0.90
CA VAL A 636 -14.29 -13.77 0.33
C VAL A 636 -15.76 -14.14 0.43
N ILE A 637 -16.06 -15.43 0.53
CA ILE A 637 -17.41 -15.96 0.66
C ILE A 637 -17.51 -17.00 1.78
N PRO A 638 -18.70 -17.23 2.35
CA PRO A 638 -18.91 -18.32 3.29
C PRO A 638 -18.59 -19.69 2.66
N ALA A 639 -17.92 -20.55 3.42
CA ALA A 639 -17.79 -21.96 3.09
C ALA A 639 -19.00 -22.74 3.62
N ASP A 640 -20.14 -22.57 2.94
CA ASP A 640 -21.41 -23.15 3.37
C ASP A 640 -21.29 -24.66 3.66
N LYS A 641 -21.93 -25.10 4.74
CA LYS A 641 -21.95 -26.48 5.28
C LYS A 641 -20.71 -26.92 6.07
N LEU A 642 -19.65 -26.11 6.16
CA LEU A 642 -18.49 -26.39 7.01
C LEU A 642 -18.60 -25.61 8.33
N ILE A 643 -19.12 -26.29 9.35
CA ILE A 643 -19.18 -25.78 10.74
C ILE A 643 -18.49 -26.80 11.63
N HIS A 644 -17.47 -26.38 12.38
CA HIS A 644 -16.81 -27.22 13.38
C HIS A 644 -16.88 -26.54 14.75
N LYS A 645 -17.59 -27.15 15.72
CA LYS A 645 -17.73 -26.65 17.09
C LYS A 645 -18.21 -25.18 17.18
N GLY A 646 -19.05 -24.74 16.24
CA GLY A 646 -19.55 -23.36 16.19
C GLY A 646 -18.69 -22.38 15.40
N SER A 647 -17.45 -22.73 15.05
CA SER A 647 -16.60 -21.92 14.16
C SER A 647 -17.09 -22.01 12.72
N ARG A 648 -17.30 -20.84 12.12
CA ARG A 648 -17.64 -20.70 10.69
C ARG A 648 -16.37 -20.73 9.85
N PHE A 649 -16.51 -21.19 8.63
CA PHE A 649 -15.42 -21.21 7.66
C PHE A 649 -15.71 -20.27 6.50
N LEU A 650 -14.65 -19.70 5.95
CA LEU A 650 -14.63 -18.90 4.74
C LEU A 650 -13.88 -19.66 3.65
N LYS A 651 -14.10 -19.24 2.42
CA LYS A 651 -13.34 -19.67 1.23
C LYS A 651 -13.27 -18.53 0.24
N PHE A 652 -12.40 -18.67 -0.74
CA PHE A 652 -12.29 -17.71 -1.82
C PHE A 652 -13.08 -18.12 -3.07
N ARG A 653 -13.46 -17.12 -3.85
CA ARG A 653 -13.95 -17.26 -5.23
C ARG A 653 -13.12 -16.34 -6.12
N ASP A 654 -12.40 -16.89 -7.09
CA ASP A 654 -11.75 -16.07 -8.10
C ASP A 654 -12.79 -15.28 -8.90
N VAL A 655 -12.59 -13.97 -9.03
CA VAL A 655 -13.39 -13.10 -9.91
C VAL A 655 -12.63 -12.70 -11.17
N THR A 656 -11.29 -12.66 -11.11
CA THR A 656 -10.43 -12.61 -12.29
C THR A 656 -10.50 -13.94 -13.04
N LEU A 657 -10.84 -13.89 -14.33
CA LEU A 657 -11.07 -15.06 -15.19
C LEU A 657 -10.23 -15.01 -16.47
N VAL A 658 -8.91 -14.93 -16.34
CA VAL A 658 -7.95 -14.86 -17.46
C VAL A 658 -7.06 -16.10 -17.44
N PRO A 659 -6.82 -16.81 -18.57
CA PRO A 659 -6.06 -18.05 -18.57
C PRO A 659 -4.59 -17.85 -18.15
N TYR A 660 -3.97 -18.92 -17.66
CA TYR A 660 -2.53 -18.99 -17.39
C TYR A 660 -1.77 -19.51 -18.63
N GLU A 661 -0.50 -19.15 -18.78
CA GLU A 661 0.34 -19.49 -19.93
C GLU A 661 0.79 -20.97 -19.89
N PRO A 662 0.24 -21.85 -20.75
CA PRO A 662 0.54 -23.27 -20.70
C PRO A 662 2.01 -23.62 -20.97
N LYS A 663 2.75 -22.83 -21.78
CA LYS A 663 4.17 -23.09 -22.09
C LYS A 663 5.06 -23.02 -20.84
N LEU A 664 4.69 -22.18 -19.88
CA LEU A 664 5.44 -21.96 -18.64
C LEU A 664 5.08 -22.96 -17.53
N ILE A 665 4.07 -23.82 -17.72
CA ILE A 665 3.63 -24.78 -16.69
C ILE A 665 4.39 -26.10 -16.80
N ASP A 666 5.09 -26.46 -15.73
CA ASP A 666 5.60 -27.81 -15.52
C ASP A 666 4.56 -28.71 -14.85
N VAL A 667 3.77 -29.39 -15.69
CA VAL A 667 2.69 -30.28 -15.26
C VAL A 667 3.18 -31.40 -14.32
N THR A 668 4.46 -31.77 -14.38
CA THR A 668 5.04 -32.80 -13.50
C THR A 668 5.12 -32.34 -12.04
N MET A 669 5.20 -31.03 -11.80
CA MET A 669 5.19 -30.42 -10.45
C MET A 669 3.77 -30.27 -9.88
N LEU A 670 2.74 -30.37 -10.71
CA LEU A 670 1.35 -30.19 -10.29
C LEU A 670 0.76 -31.48 -9.71
N THR A 671 0.21 -31.38 -8.49
CA THR A 671 -0.59 -32.45 -7.88
C THR A 671 -1.90 -32.66 -8.66
N PRO A 672 -2.57 -33.82 -8.50
CA PRO A 672 -3.90 -34.03 -9.09
C PRO A 672 -4.94 -32.97 -8.68
N LEU A 673 -4.80 -32.38 -7.49
CA LEU A 673 -5.67 -31.30 -7.03
C LEU A 673 -5.38 -29.99 -7.77
N HIS A 674 -4.11 -29.63 -7.97
CA HIS A 674 -3.73 -28.44 -8.74
C HIS A 674 -4.24 -28.53 -10.18
N ARG A 675 -4.05 -29.69 -10.83
CA ARG A 675 -4.56 -29.92 -12.20
C ARG A 675 -6.08 -29.81 -12.27
N ARG A 676 -6.79 -30.34 -11.28
CA ARG A 676 -8.26 -30.25 -11.20
C ARG A 676 -8.72 -28.81 -11.03
N TRP A 677 -8.08 -28.05 -10.15
CA TRP A 677 -8.38 -26.63 -9.96
C TRP A 677 -8.18 -25.87 -11.27
N LEU A 678 -7.02 -26.04 -11.92
CA LEU A 678 -6.69 -25.33 -13.17
C LEU A 678 -7.66 -25.66 -14.30
N ASN A 679 -8.02 -26.95 -14.46
CA ASN A 679 -9.02 -27.36 -15.45
C ASN A 679 -10.41 -26.80 -15.16
N ASN A 680 -10.83 -26.74 -13.89
CA ASN A 680 -12.11 -26.16 -13.50
C ASN A 680 -12.12 -24.64 -13.71
N TYR A 681 -11.01 -23.96 -13.40
CA TYR A 681 -10.82 -22.54 -13.66
C TYR A 681 -10.94 -22.24 -15.16
N ASN A 682 -10.19 -22.95 -16.01
CA ASN A 682 -10.27 -22.80 -17.48
C ASN A 682 -11.66 -23.14 -18.04
N LYS A 683 -12.34 -24.15 -17.50
CA LYS A 683 -13.72 -24.49 -17.87
C LYS A 683 -14.68 -23.34 -17.53
N ARG A 684 -14.47 -22.66 -16.39
CA ARG A 684 -15.27 -21.49 -16.00
C ARG A 684 -15.00 -20.30 -16.90
N ILE A 685 -13.74 -20.02 -17.25
CA ILE A 685 -13.37 -18.98 -18.25
C ILE A 685 -14.12 -19.23 -19.56
N ARG A 686 -13.99 -20.44 -20.13
CA ARG A 686 -14.63 -20.80 -21.40
C ARG A 686 -16.16 -20.64 -21.36
N LYS A 687 -16.78 -20.86 -20.20
CA LYS A 687 -18.23 -20.72 -20.02
C LYS A 687 -18.65 -19.27 -19.83
N GLU A 688 -18.04 -18.56 -18.89
CA GLU A 688 -18.45 -17.21 -18.46
C GLU A 688 -17.89 -16.16 -19.42
N VAL A 689 -16.58 -16.07 -19.57
CA VAL A 689 -15.92 -15.12 -20.47
C VAL A 689 -16.22 -15.44 -21.93
N GLY A 690 -16.20 -16.73 -22.29
CA GLY A 690 -16.54 -17.17 -23.64
C GLY A 690 -17.97 -16.81 -24.07
N ALA A 691 -18.93 -16.70 -23.14
CA ALA A 691 -20.27 -16.23 -23.45
C ALA A 691 -20.29 -14.73 -23.77
N GLU A 692 -19.55 -13.90 -23.02
CA GLU A 692 -19.44 -12.47 -23.29
C GLU A 692 -18.65 -12.19 -24.58
N LEU A 693 -17.58 -12.93 -24.87
CA LEU A 693 -16.84 -12.83 -26.14
C LEU A 693 -17.76 -13.08 -27.35
N LYS A 694 -18.57 -14.14 -27.32
CA LYS A 694 -19.55 -14.42 -28.38
C LYS A 694 -20.57 -13.29 -28.54
N LYS A 695 -21.10 -12.81 -27.41
CA LYS A 695 -22.10 -11.75 -27.39
C LYS A 695 -21.57 -10.44 -27.98
N ASN A 696 -20.29 -10.16 -27.81
CA ASN A 696 -19.61 -8.98 -28.36
C ASN A 696 -18.89 -9.26 -29.69
N LEU A 697 -19.15 -10.41 -30.34
CA LEU A 697 -18.57 -10.81 -31.63
C LEU A 697 -17.02 -10.87 -31.65
N LYS A 698 -16.38 -11.01 -30.50
CA LYS A 698 -14.93 -11.18 -30.35
C LYS A 698 -14.56 -12.67 -30.54
N MET A 699 -14.86 -13.20 -31.73
CA MET A 699 -14.77 -14.64 -32.01
C MET A 699 -13.34 -15.16 -32.06
N ARG A 700 -12.36 -14.31 -32.38
CA ARG A 700 -10.94 -14.68 -32.34
C ARG A 700 -10.54 -15.22 -30.98
N ALA A 701 -10.79 -14.45 -29.92
CA ALA A 701 -10.43 -14.82 -28.56
C ALA A 701 -11.31 -15.93 -27.96
N PHE A 702 -12.44 -16.23 -28.60
CA PHE A 702 -13.29 -17.34 -28.19
C PHE A 702 -12.71 -18.71 -28.57
N TYR A 703 -12.02 -18.78 -29.72
CA TYR A 703 -11.37 -20.00 -30.21
C TYR A 703 -10.01 -20.17 -29.57
#